data_AF-A0A4R4NNN1-F1
#
_entry.id   AF-A0A4R4NNN1-F1
#
_cell.length_a   1.000
_cell.length_b   1.000
_cell.length_c   1.000
_cell.angle_alpha   90.00
_cell.angle_beta   90.00
_cell.angle_gamma   90.00
#
_symmetry.space_group_name_H-M   'P 1'
#
loop_
_entity.id
_entity.type
_entity.pdbx_description
1 polymer ?
#
loop_
_entity_poly.entity_id
_entity_poly.type
_entity_poly.pdbx_seq_one_letter_code
_entity_poly.pdbx_strand_id
1 'polypeptide(L)'
;MTVVMLRSLRPCCRTTAGDRGGREVVAVPGEGSSPRFEILGRPTAWRDGRELDLGPGKQRAVLAVLLLTPRRPVPTASIVAAVWGDDPPDNGANVVQKYVAGLRRVLEPDRSPRTPGRLLTLTAGGYALHVPPEGLDTEVFQARVKAAQAVEDAAQAEEMLREALAMWRGPALAGLNGAFFDAARNRLEEMRAAALEARAEAGLAAGEHARLVSELLRLVAEFPLREGFRYLLMLALYRSGRQAEALAAYRDARDFLADEFGVEPGERLRALHLGILRSDPTLTPPRKNTPTTTSTPITTPQHTPPKPPLDTTPPNPLPSTTDLPHTVAASGPPHGVQPTDLPHTVAASGPPDGVRPTELVHGVAAGGLPYGGAASGHGPGAAAQEAFRGGVSAELSYGAPTVHDVLPSGAGPRSGVVGPPSVVSGRRVSWLLRAVLVSLPPLSFGLVAWALVAYFAARRRSRGLAGMAVGYLALSIVFLVGATSGDPERSSPWDGPLFFALLATMFGGAVHLALLTAESPGGVPVVNVQLIERRARRDQARSLAAHHPVIAHRLGIGRPDLATGFDDGGLVDVNSAPEHVLATLPGLDAHHAKLIVLARTAHGPLASVDDLVARQILPYQVVHAVREMMIAVPPLRDTELVL
;
A
#
# COMPACT_ATOMS: atom_id res chain seq x y z
N MET A 1 -18.39 -50.06 -0.08
CA MET A 1 -17.02 -49.92 -0.63
C MET A 1 -17.06 -50.25 -2.11
N THR A 2 -17.12 -49.24 -2.99
CA THR A 2 -16.83 -49.42 -4.42
C THR A 2 -16.22 -48.12 -4.94
N VAL A 3 -15.05 -48.21 -5.58
CA VAL A 3 -14.29 -47.08 -6.12
C VAL A 3 -14.79 -46.76 -7.53
N VAL A 4 -14.96 -45.48 -7.85
CA VAL A 4 -15.20 -45.02 -9.24
C VAL A 4 -14.06 -44.09 -9.64
N MET A 5 -13.32 -44.47 -10.68
CA MET A 5 -12.22 -43.68 -11.25
C MET A 5 -12.73 -42.35 -11.83
N LEU A 6 -12.10 -41.23 -11.46
CA LEU A 6 -12.08 -40.05 -12.33
C LEU A 6 -11.02 -40.26 -13.42
N ARG A 7 -11.44 -40.22 -14.69
CA ARG A 7 -10.56 -40.39 -15.84
C ARG A 7 -10.09 -39.01 -16.32
N SER A 8 -8.78 -38.79 -16.24
CA SER A 8 -8.11 -37.57 -16.70
C SER A 8 -8.39 -37.24 -18.17
N LEU A 9 -8.69 -35.97 -18.46
CA LEU A 9 -8.66 -35.39 -19.80
C LEU A 9 -7.80 -34.11 -19.78
N ARG A 10 -6.56 -34.24 -20.27
CA ARG A 10 -5.68 -33.10 -20.59
C ARG A 10 -6.05 -32.55 -21.98
N PRO A 11 -6.12 -31.23 -22.19
CA PRO A 11 -6.21 -30.66 -23.53
C PRO A 11 -4.82 -30.52 -24.18
N CYS A 12 -4.51 -31.35 -25.18
CA CYS A 12 -3.37 -31.11 -26.06
C CYS A 12 -3.79 -30.19 -27.22
N CYS A 13 -3.37 -28.93 -27.19
CA CYS A 13 -3.34 -28.10 -28.40
C CYS A 13 -2.15 -28.53 -29.29
N ARG A 14 -2.44 -28.90 -30.54
CA ARG A 14 -1.43 -28.85 -31.62
C ARG A 14 -2.11 -28.51 -32.94
N THR A 15 -1.76 -27.35 -33.48
CA THR A 15 -2.30 -26.78 -34.71
C THR A 15 -1.70 -27.46 -35.94
N THR A 16 -2.53 -27.91 -36.88
CA THR A 16 -2.18 -28.05 -38.31
C THR A 16 -3.40 -27.68 -39.16
N ALA A 17 -3.16 -27.22 -40.38
CA ALA A 17 -4.17 -26.59 -41.22
C ALA A 17 -4.71 -27.52 -42.32
N GLY A 18 -6.00 -27.33 -42.66
CA GLY A 18 -6.56 -27.59 -43.98
C GLY A 18 -7.02 -29.02 -44.29
N ASP A 19 -8.35 -29.22 -44.35
CA ASP A 19 -9.00 -29.72 -45.57
C ASP A 19 -10.49 -29.29 -45.62
N ARG A 20 -11.07 -29.24 -46.83
CA ARG A 20 -12.49 -28.94 -47.05
C ARG A 20 -13.28 -30.24 -47.23
N GLY A 21 -14.17 -30.56 -46.29
CA GLY A 21 -15.08 -31.70 -46.42
C GLY A 21 -16.42 -31.40 -45.78
N GLY A 22 -17.44 -31.13 -46.58
CA GLY A 22 -18.79 -30.88 -46.09
C GLY A 22 -19.37 -32.13 -45.43
N ARG A 23 -19.76 -32.01 -44.16
CA ARG A 23 -20.70 -32.93 -43.53
C ARG A 23 -21.76 -32.11 -42.81
N GLU A 24 -22.91 -32.05 -43.44
CA GLU A 24 -24.12 -31.44 -42.89
C GLU A 24 -24.52 -32.24 -41.64
N VAL A 25 -24.19 -31.71 -40.46
CA VAL A 25 -24.67 -32.25 -39.20
C VAL A 25 -26.13 -31.84 -39.07
N VAL A 26 -27.02 -32.74 -39.47
CA VAL A 26 -28.46 -32.60 -39.23
C VAL A 26 -28.67 -32.56 -37.72
N ALA A 27 -28.85 -31.35 -37.20
CA ALA A 27 -29.16 -31.14 -35.80
C ALA A 27 -30.57 -31.68 -35.52
N VAL A 28 -30.65 -32.72 -34.70
CA VAL A 28 -31.92 -33.18 -34.13
C VAL A 28 -32.51 -31.99 -33.35
N PRO A 29 -33.78 -31.59 -33.57
CA PRO A 29 -34.40 -30.48 -32.85
C PRO A 29 -34.79 -30.91 -31.43
N GLY A 30 -33.77 -31.06 -30.57
CA GLY A 30 -33.91 -31.34 -29.15
C GLY A 30 -33.78 -30.07 -28.31
N GLU A 31 -34.73 -29.87 -27.40
CA GLU A 31 -34.69 -29.01 -26.20
C GLU A 31 -33.66 -27.86 -26.22
N GLY A 32 -34.07 -26.69 -26.71
CA GLY A 32 -33.20 -25.50 -26.86
C GLY A 32 -32.43 -25.15 -25.57
N SER A 33 -31.15 -24.79 -25.70
CA SER A 33 -30.25 -24.82 -24.55
C SER A 33 -30.69 -23.87 -23.43
N SER A 34 -30.57 -24.37 -22.20
CA SER A 34 -30.87 -23.58 -21.01
C SER A 34 -29.93 -22.37 -20.94
N PRO A 35 -30.44 -21.16 -20.65
CA PRO A 35 -29.62 -19.96 -20.72
C PRO A 35 -28.59 -19.93 -19.60
N ARG A 36 -27.42 -19.39 -19.93
CA ARG A 36 -26.33 -19.11 -18.98
C ARG A 36 -26.32 -17.63 -18.65
N PHE A 37 -26.07 -17.31 -17.40
CA PHE A 37 -26.10 -15.96 -16.84
C PHE A 37 -24.75 -15.59 -16.27
N GLU A 38 -24.44 -14.30 -16.34
CA GLU A 38 -23.12 -13.81 -16.02
C GLU A 38 -23.21 -12.48 -15.28
N ILE A 39 -22.56 -12.40 -14.11
CA ILE A 39 -22.54 -11.20 -13.25
C ILE A 39 -21.14 -10.83 -12.74
N LEU A 40 -20.11 -11.60 -13.10
CA LEU A 40 -18.68 -11.29 -12.87
C LEU A 40 -18.15 -10.25 -13.89
N GLY A 41 -18.92 -9.18 -14.07
CA GLY A 41 -18.75 -8.14 -15.08
C GLY A 41 -20.06 -7.38 -15.28
N ARG A 42 -20.32 -6.88 -16.51
CA ARG A 42 -21.66 -6.38 -16.87
C ARG A 42 -22.65 -7.55 -16.86
N PRO A 43 -23.86 -7.42 -16.28
CA PRO A 43 -24.88 -8.47 -16.36
C PRO A 43 -25.23 -8.84 -17.79
N THR A 44 -24.99 -10.10 -18.16
CA THR A 44 -25.23 -10.68 -19.49
C THR A 44 -25.91 -12.04 -19.38
N ALA A 45 -26.57 -12.46 -20.46
CA ALA A 45 -27.19 -13.78 -20.57
C ALA A 45 -26.96 -14.34 -21.98
N TRP A 46 -26.81 -15.66 -22.08
CA TRP A 46 -26.47 -16.36 -23.32
C TRP A 46 -27.36 -17.58 -23.53
N ARG A 47 -27.71 -17.86 -24.77
CA ARG A 47 -28.35 -19.12 -25.22
C ARG A 47 -27.72 -19.54 -26.55
N ASP A 48 -27.44 -20.84 -26.71
CA ASP A 48 -26.87 -21.41 -27.94
C ASP A 48 -25.62 -20.67 -28.47
N GLY A 49 -24.79 -20.14 -27.55
CA GLY A 49 -23.60 -19.36 -27.86
C GLY A 49 -23.84 -17.90 -28.30
N ARG A 50 -25.07 -17.39 -28.25
CA ARG A 50 -25.44 -16.01 -28.59
C ARG A 50 -25.79 -15.21 -27.34
N GLU A 51 -25.31 -13.96 -27.24
CA GLU A 51 -25.74 -13.03 -26.19
C GLU A 51 -27.19 -12.61 -26.42
N LEU A 52 -27.98 -12.58 -25.36
CA LEU A 52 -29.38 -12.16 -25.36
C LEU A 52 -29.49 -10.68 -25.03
N ASP A 53 -30.25 -9.90 -25.82
CA ASP A 53 -30.53 -8.50 -25.47
C ASP A 53 -31.49 -8.41 -24.27
N LEU A 54 -30.89 -8.31 -23.09
CA LEU A 54 -31.59 -8.11 -21.82
C LEU A 54 -32.31 -6.76 -21.70
N GLY A 55 -32.18 -5.86 -22.70
CA GLY A 55 -32.89 -4.61 -22.78
C GLY A 55 -32.34 -3.49 -21.88
N PRO A 56 -33.19 -2.52 -21.51
CA PRO A 56 -32.77 -1.32 -20.78
C PRO A 56 -32.12 -1.59 -19.42
N GLY A 57 -31.31 -0.63 -18.94
CA GLY A 57 -30.55 -0.77 -17.68
C GLY A 57 -31.38 -1.19 -16.46
N LYS A 58 -32.59 -0.64 -16.29
CA LYS A 58 -33.51 -1.02 -15.20
C LYS A 58 -34.09 -2.45 -15.38
N GLN A 59 -34.25 -2.94 -16.61
CA GLN A 59 -34.64 -4.33 -16.87
C GLN A 59 -33.49 -5.30 -16.52
N ARG A 60 -32.24 -4.95 -16.88
CA ARG A 60 -31.04 -5.68 -16.42
C ARG A 60 -30.87 -5.66 -14.90
N ALA A 61 -31.18 -4.53 -14.26
CA ALA A 61 -31.14 -4.40 -12.80
C ALA A 61 -32.13 -5.37 -12.12
N VAL A 62 -33.38 -5.47 -12.62
CA VAL A 62 -34.36 -6.47 -12.13
C VAL A 62 -33.83 -7.90 -12.28
N LEU A 63 -33.22 -8.25 -13.42
CA LEU A 63 -32.61 -9.57 -13.59
C LEU A 63 -31.46 -9.80 -12.59
N ALA A 64 -30.58 -8.82 -12.39
CA ALA A 64 -29.45 -8.92 -11.48
C ALA A 64 -29.87 -9.14 -10.01
N VAL A 65 -30.95 -8.50 -9.55
CA VAL A 65 -31.53 -8.76 -8.21
C VAL A 65 -31.92 -10.22 -8.05
N LEU A 66 -32.51 -10.82 -9.09
CA LEU A 66 -32.92 -12.23 -9.09
C LEU A 66 -31.73 -13.19 -9.20
N LEU A 67 -30.71 -12.85 -9.99
CA LEU A 67 -29.46 -13.63 -10.12
C LEU A 67 -28.60 -13.61 -8.85
N LEU A 68 -28.72 -12.56 -8.02
CA LEU A 68 -28.07 -12.50 -6.70
C LEU A 68 -28.76 -13.38 -5.64
N THR A 69 -29.98 -13.85 -5.90
CA THR A 69 -30.73 -14.77 -5.03
C THR A 69 -31.29 -15.95 -5.85
N PRO A 70 -30.43 -16.72 -6.54
CA PRO A 70 -30.87 -17.68 -7.55
C PRO A 70 -31.72 -18.79 -6.94
N ARG A 71 -32.75 -19.23 -7.68
CA ARG A 71 -33.69 -20.29 -7.29
C ARG A 71 -34.50 -20.01 -6.01
N ARG A 72 -34.53 -18.77 -5.52
CA ARG A 72 -35.36 -18.32 -4.38
C ARG A 72 -36.29 -17.18 -4.82
N PRO A 73 -37.48 -17.05 -4.21
CA PRO A 73 -38.38 -15.94 -4.52
C PRO A 73 -37.90 -14.64 -3.88
N VAL A 74 -38.02 -13.53 -4.63
CA VAL A 74 -37.75 -12.17 -4.18
C VAL A 74 -39.06 -11.37 -4.21
N PRO A 75 -39.49 -10.77 -3.09
CA PRO A 75 -40.71 -9.95 -3.04
C PRO A 75 -40.62 -8.75 -3.99
N THR A 76 -41.74 -8.41 -4.65
CA THR A 76 -41.80 -7.28 -5.60
C THR A 76 -41.35 -5.96 -4.96
N ALA A 77 -41.71 -5.71 -3.70
CA ALA A 77 -41.26 -4.53 -2.96
C ALA A 77 -39.73 -4.49 -2.77
N SER A 78 -39.09 -5.64 -2.52
CA SER A 78 -37.63 -5.74 -2.43
C SER A 78 -36.94 -5.49 -3.78
N ILE A 79 -37.55 -5.94 -4.89
CA ILE A 79 -37.06 -5.61 -6.24
C ILE A 79 -37.18 -4.11 -6.51
N VAL A 80 -38.28 -3.46 -6.08
CA VAL A 80 -38.44 -2.00 -6.20
C VAL A 80 -37.37 -1.27 -5.38
N ALA A 81 -37.20 -1.60 -4.10
CA ALA A 81 -36.19 -0.99 -3.24
C ALA A 81 -34.75 -1.19 -3.79
N ALA A 82 -34.41 -2.38 -4.28
CA ALA A 82 -33.08 -2.66 -4.83
C ALA A 82 -32.78 -1.92 -6.14
N VAL A 83 -33.78 -1.74 -7.02
CA VAL A 83 -33.60 -1.16 -8.36
C VAL A 83 -33.74 0.36 -8.37
N TRP A 84 -34.49 0.96 -7.44
CA TRP A 84 -34.76 2.40 -7.37
C TRP A 84 -34.25 3.11 -6.12
N GLY A 85 -34.00 2.40 -5.01
CA GLY A 85 -33.59 3.03 -3.75
C GLY A 85 -34.68 3.94 -3.20
N ASP A 86 -34.29 5.16 -2.81
CA ASP A 86 -35.16 6.15 -2.16
C ASP A 86 -36.11 6.89 -3.12
N ASP A 87 -35.97 6.69 -4.45
CA ASP A 87 -36.80 7.31 -5.50
C ASP A 87 -37.57 6.24 -6.33
N PRO A 88 -38.50 5.49 -5.71
CA PRO A 88 -39.33 4.52 -6.43
C PRO A 88 -40.49 5.21 -7.17
N PRO A 89 -40.87 4.73 -8.37
CA PRO A 89 -42.04 5.25 -9.06
C PRO A 89 -43.33 4.80 -8.35
N ASP A 90 -44.35 5.67 -8.33
CA ASP A 90 -45.66 5.42 -7.67
C ASP A 90 -46.27 4.04 -8.00
N ASN A 91 -46.06 3.59 -9.24
CA ASN A 91 -46.55 2.33 -9.77
C ASN A 91 -45.46 1.23 -9.84
N GLY A 92 -44.51 1.20 -8.90
CA GLY A 92 -43.34 0.31 -8.90
C GLY A 92 -43.65 -1.17 -9.16
N ALA A 93 -44.71 -1.71 -8.57
CA ALA A 93 -45.12 -3.10 -8.82
C ALA A 93 -45.48 -3.37 -10.29
N ASN A 94 -46.21 -2.45 -10.93
CA ASN A 94 -46.59 -2.54 -12.35
C ASN A 94 -45.37 -2.37 -13.26
N VAL A 95 -44.40 -1.54 -12.86
CA VAL A 95 -43.13 -1.36 -13.60
C VAL A 95 -42.26 -2.63 -13.51
N VAL A 96 -42.17 -3.28 -12.35
CA VAL A 96 -41.50 -4.59 -12.21
C VAL A 96 -42.19 -5.66 -13.07
N GLN A 97 -43.53 -5.73 -13.08
CA GLN A 97 -44.28 -6.64 -13.95
C GLN A 97 -43.93 -6.43 -15.44
N LYS A 98 -43.84 -5.17 -15.89
CA LYS A 98 -43.43 -4.82 -17.27
C LYS A 98 -42.02 -5.32 -17.61
N TYR A 99 -41.05 -5.15 -16.71
CA TYR A 99 -39.68 -5.65 -16.93
C TYR A 99 -39.60 -7.18 -16.86
N VAL A 100 -40.34 -7.84 -15.96
CA VAL A 100 -40.44 -9.31 -15.93
C VAL A 100 -41.06 -9.86 -17.21
N ALA A 101 -42.08 -9.18 -17.78
CA ALA A 101 -42.65 -9.55 -19.07
C ALA A 101 -41.66 -9.37 -20.23
N GLY A 102 -40.81 -8.33 -20.19
CA GLY A 102 -39.69 -8.14 -21.11
C GLY A 102 -38.66 -9.27 -21.02
N LEU A 103 -38.16 -9.55 -19.81
CA LEU A 103 -37.21 -10.62 -19.53
C LEU A 103 -37.73 -11.99 -19.97
N ARG A 104 -39.01 -12.32 -19.71
CA ARG A 104 -39.61 -13.59 -20.16
C ARG A 104 -39.59 -13.77 -21.69
N ARG A 105 -39.77 -12.70 -22.48
CA ARG A 105 -39.67 -12.78 -23.96
C ARG A 105 -38.25 -13.06 -24.44
N VAL A 106 -37.25 -12.53 -23.73
CA VAL A 106 -35.82 -12.65 -24.08
C VAL A 106 -35.23 -13.97 -23.61
N LEU A 107 -35.59 -14.41 -22.39
CA LEU A 107 -35.07 -15.64 -21.78
C LEU A 107 -35.85 -16.89 -22.20
N GLU A 108 -37.08 -16.75 -22.69
CA GLU A 108 -37.93 -17.85 -23.15
C GLU A 108 -38.59 -17.52 -24.51
N PRO A 109 -37.82 -17.29 -25.60
CA PRO A 109 -38.35 -16.94 -26.93
C PRO A 109 -39.34 -17.96 -27.49
N ASP A 110 -39.10 -19.25 -27.29
CA ASP A 110 -39.92 -20.36 -27.80
C ASP A 110 -41.25 -20.54 -27.03
N ARG A 111 -41.49 -19.69 -26.02
CA ARG A 111 -42.61 -19.82 -25.09
C ARG A 111 -43.86 -19.16 -25.63
N SER A 112 -44.89 -19.95 -25.86
CA SER A 112 -46.21 -19.48 -26.33
C SER A 112 -46.70 -18.22 -25.59
N PRO A 113 -47.29 -17.25 -26.30
CA PRO A 113 -47.91 -16.07 -25.67
C PRO A 113 -48.88 -16.45 -24.54
N ARG A 114 -48.95 -15.61 -23.50
CA ARG A 114 -49.83 -15.77 -22.32
C ARG A 114 -49.62 -17.01 -21.41
N THR A 115 -48.72 -17.93 -21.72
CA THR A 115 -48.35 -19.01 -20.77
C THR A 115 -47.49 -18.48 -19.59
N PRO A 116 -47.41 -19.19 -18.45
CA PRO A 116 -46.43 -18.92 -17.41
C PRO A 116 -44.99 -19.09 -17.92
N GLY A 117 -44.04 -18.29 -17.44
CA GLY A 117 -42.61 -18.53 -17.67
C GLY A 117 -42.11 -19.67 -16.79
N ARG A 118 -41.28 -20.56 -17.34
CA ARG A 118 -40.65 -21.69 -16.62
C ARG A 118 -39.39 -21.25 -15.88
N LEU A 119 -38.60 -20.38 -16.51
CA LEU A 119 -37.36 -19.86 -15.90
C LEU A 119 -37.64 -18.75 -14.89
N LEU A 120 -38.50 -17.80 -15.25
CA LEU A 120 -38.87 -16.68 -14.39
C LEU A 120 -40.32 -16.83 -13.92
N THR A 121 -40.51 -17.47 -12.77
CA THR A 121 -41.83 -17.78 -12.19
C THR A 121 -42.33 -16.67 -11.26
N LEU A 122 -43.65 -16.64 -11.03
CA LEU A 122 -44.26 -15.86 -9.95
C LEU A 122 -44.76 -16.86 -8.90
N THR A 123 -44.40 -16.62 -7.65
CA THR A 123 -44.73 -17.45 -6.49
C THR A 123 -45.46 -16.61 -5.44
N ALA A 124 -45.98 -17.24 -4.38
CA ALA A 124 -46.52 -16.52 -3.22
C ALA A 124 -45.50 -15.58 -2.55
N GLY A 125 -44.19 -15.88 -2.65
CA GLY A 125 -43.10 -15.03 -2.13
C GLY A 125 -42.58 -13.95 -3.10
N GLY A 126 -43.20 -13.78 -4.27
CA GLY A 126 -42.72 -12.91 -5.34
C GLY A 126 -42.05 -13.67 -6.49
N TYR A 127 -41.14 -13.01 -7.20
CA TYR A 127 -40.53 -13.56 -8.42
C TYR A 127 -39.33 -14.44 -8.11
N ALA A 128 -39.26 -15.63 -8.72
CA ALA A 128 -38.12 -16.54 -8.61
C ALA A 128 -37.50 -16.79 -9.99
N LEU A 129 -36.17 -16.83 -10.05
CA LEU A 129 -35.42 -17.19 -11.25
C LEU A 129 -34.80 -18.58 -11.07
N HIS A 130 -35.29 -19.55 -11.83
CA HIS A 130 -34.77 -20.92 -11.87
C HIS A 130 -33.55 -20.98 -12.79
N VAL A 131 -32.39 -20.66 -12.22
CA VAL A 131 -31.08 -20.82 -12.86
C VAL A 131 -30.70 -22.31 -12.86
N PRO A 132 -30.38 -22.93 -14.01
CA PRO A 132 -29.95 -24.33 -14.08
C PRO A 132 -28.60 -24.54 -13.36
N PRO A 133 -28.22 -25.79 -13.01
CA PRO A 133 -26.86 -26.08 -12.55
C PRO A 133 -25.82 -25.54 -13.53
N GLU A 134 -24.75 -24.93 -13.01
CA GLU A 134 -23.69 -24.25 -13.81
C GLU A 134 -24.20 -23.09 -14.71
N GLY A 135 -25.47 -22.71 -14.59
CA GLY A 135 -26.09 -21.63 -15.35
C GLY A 135 -25.74 -20.22 -14.89
N LEU A 136 -24.90 -20.06 -13.87
CA LEU A 136 -24.47 -18.77 -13.35
C LEU A 136 -22.96 -18.79 -13.07
N ASP A 137 -22.25 -17.80 -13.64
CA ASP A 137 -20.79 -17.70 -13.56
C ASP A 137 -20.24 -17.65 -12.11
N THR A 138 -20.94 -17.05 -11.16
CA THR A 138 -20.54 -17.06 -9.74
C THR A 138 -20.58 -18.45 -9.11
N GLU A 139 -21.53 -19.31 -9.49
CA GLU A 139 -21.65 -20.68 -8.97
C GLU A 139 -20.52 -21.56 -9.53
N VAL A 140 -20.26 -21.42 -10.84
CA VAL A 140 -19.14 -22.10 -11.52
C VAL A 140 -17.79 -21.62 -10.98
N PHE A 141 -17.63 -20.31 -10.74
CA PHE A 141 -16.42 -19.73 -10.16
C PHE A 141 -16.13 -20.31 -8.77
N GLN A 142 -17.13 -20.31 -7.87
CA GLN A 142 -16.99 -20.88 -6.52
C GLN A 142 -16.66 -22.38 -6.56
N ALA A 143 -17.29 -23.14 -7.46
CA ALA A 143 -17.00 -24.56 -7.65
C ALA A 143 -15.55 -24.78 -8.13
N ARG A 144 -15.06 -24.00 -9.09
CA ARG A 144 -13.68 -24.08 -9.59
C ARG A 144 -12.64 -23.70 -8.53
N VAL A 145 -12.86 -22.62 -7.79
CA VAL A 145 -11.98 -22.21 -6.67
C VAL A 145 -11.90 -23.30 -5.61
N LYS A 146 -13.06 -23.85 -5.20
CA LYS A 146 -13.11 -24.95 -4.23
C LYS A 146 -12.42 -26.22 -4.74
N ALA A 147 -12.58 -26.55 -6.03
CA ALA A 147 -11.91 -27.70 -6.64
C ALA A 147 -10.38 -27.51 -6.67
N ALA A 148 -9.89 -26.31 -7.00
CA ALA A 148 -8.47 -26.00 -7.03
C ALA A 148 -7.84 -26.02 -5.62
N GLN A 149 -8.55 -25.54 -4.60
CA GLN A 149 -8.10 -25.61 -3.20
C GLN A 149 -8.00 -27.04 -2.64
N ALA A 150 -8.60 -28.03 -3.31
CA ALA A 150 -8.50 -29.44 -2.95
C ALA A 150 -7.36 -30.19 -3.67
N VAL A 151 -6.57 -29.50 -4.51
CA VAL A 151 -5.44 -30.08 -5.25
C VAL A 151 -4.14 -29.94 -4.46
N GLU A 152 -3.45 -31.06 -4.24
CA GLU A 152 -2.16 -31.10 -3.52
C GLU A 152 -0.98 -30.52 -4.33
N ASP A 153 -1.00 -30.68 -5.66
CA ASP A 153 -0.01 -30.07 -6.55
C ASP A 153 -0.25 -28.57 -6.67
N ALA A 154 0.57 -27.79 -5.98
CA ALA A 154 0.54 -26.34 -5.98
C ALA A 154 0.58 -25.69 -7.38
N ALA A 155 1.27 -26.29 -8.36
CA ALA A 155 1.31 -25.76 -9.72
C ALA A 155 -0.01 -26.01 -10.46
N GLN A 156 -0.63 -27.17 -10.27
CA GLN A 156 -1.95 -27.47 -10.81
C GLN A 156 -3.05 -26.62 -10.13
N ALA A 157 -2.97 -26.42 -8.81
CA ALA A 157 -3.89 -25.56 -8.07
C ALA A 157 -3.83 -24.10 -8.56
N GLU A 158 -2.62 -23.58 -8.79
CA GLU A 158 -2.42 -22.21 -9.29
C GLU A 158 -2.99 -22.02 -10.71
N GLU A 159 -2.80 -22.99 -11.61
CA GLU A 159 -3.41 -22.97 -12.96
C GLU A 159 -4.95 -22.97 -12.88
N MET A 160 -5.54 -23.89 -12.09
CA MET A 160 -7.00 -23.96 -11.95
C MET A 160 -7.60 -22.68 -11.34
N LEU A 161 -6.90 -22.04 -10.40
CA LEU A 161 -7.29 -20.74 -9.85
C LEU A 161 -7.17 -19.61 -10.90
N ARG A 162 -6.17 -19.68 -11.78
CA ARG A 162 -6.04 -18.74 -12.90
C ARG A 162 -7.18 -18.88 -13.90
N GLU A 163 -7.53 -20.10 -14.28
CA GLU A 163 -8.68 -20.38 -15.15
C GLU A 163 -10.01 -19.93 -14.53
N ALA A 164 -10.18 -20.07 -13.21
CA ALA A 164 -11.35 -19.55 -12.51
C ALA A 164 -11.37 -18.01 -12.55
N LEU A 165 -10.23 -17.36 -12.25
CA LEU A 165 -10.13 -15.90 -12.26
C LEU A 165 -10.32 -15.29 -13.66
N ALA A 166 -10.02 -16.01 -14.74
CA ALA A 166 -10.30 -15.59 -16.11
C ALA A 166 -11.79 -15.43 -16.45
N MET A 167 -12.71 -15.92 -15.60
CA MET A 167 -14.15 -15.69 -15.75
C MET A 167 -14.57 -14.24 -15.45
N TRP A 168 -13.73 -13.49 -14.73
CA TRP A 168 -13.95 -12.09 -14.38
C TRP A 168 -13.63 -11.16 -15.55
N ARG A 169 -14.61 -10.34 -15.96
CA ARG A 169 -14.52 -9.43 -17.11
C ARG A 169 -14.51 -7.95 -16.72
N GLY A 170 -14.10 -7.67 -15.49
CA GLY A 170 -14.13 -6.35 -14.88
C GLY A 170 -14.90 -6.38 -13.55
N PRO A 171 -15.27 -5.21 -13.00
CA PRO A 171 -16.01 -5.12 -11.75
C PRO A 171 -17.33 -5.88 -11.80
N ALA A 172 -17.66 -6.61 -10.73
CA ALA A 172 -18.94 -7.29 -10.64
C ALA A 172 -20.12 -6.31 -10.77
N LEU A 173 -21.18 -6.74 -11.45
CA LEU A 173 -22.40 -5.93 -11.70
C LEU A 173 -22.09 -4.56 -12.35
N ALA A 174 -21.16 -4.53 -13.30
CA ALA A 174 -20.76 -3.29 -13.97
C ALA A 174 -21.93 -2.61 -14.68
N GLY A 175 -22.04 -1.29 -14.52
CA GLY A 175 -23.13 -0.48 -15.07
C GLY A 175 -24.45 -0.52 -14.27
N LEU A 176 -24.49 -1.19 -13.11
CA LEU A 176 -25.57 -1.07 -12.13
C LEU A 176 -25.10 -0.24 -10.93
N ASN A 177 -25.96 0.65 -10.43
CA ASN A 177 -25.64 1.62 -9.37
C ASN A 177 -26.70 1.55 -8.26
N GLY A 178 -26.31 1.85 -7.02
CA GLY A 178 -27.20 1.93 -5.87
C GLY A 178 -26.80 0.93 -4.78
N ALA A 179 -27.08 1.29 -3.52
CA ALA A 179 -26.52 0.63 -2.33
C ALA A 179 -26.68 -0.91 -2.32
N PHE A 180 -27.78 -1.45 -2.85
CA PHE A 180 -27.98 -2.89 -3.01
C PHE A 180 -26.94 -3.55 -3.92
N PHE A 181 -26.70 -2.96 -5.10
CA PHE A 181 -25.71 -3.46 -6.06
C PHE A 181 -24.28 -3.20 -5.60
N ASP A 182 -24.04 -2.12 -4.86
CA ASP A 182 -22.72 -1.81 -4.30
C ASP A 182 -22.35 -2.81 -3.18
N ALA A 183 -23.30 -3.15 -2.29
CA ALA A 183 -23.12 -4.21 -1.28
C ALA A 183 -22.91 -5.59 -1.93
N ALA A 184 -23.67 -5.91 -2.98
CA ALA A 184 -23.50 -7.15 -3.74
C ALA A 184 -22.15 -7.21 -4.47
N ARG A 185 -21.71 -6.11 -5.09
CA ARG A 185 -20.39 -5.98 -5.71
C ARG A 185 -19.28 -6.19 -4.70
N ASN A 186 -19.34 -5.54 -3.54
CA ASN A 186 -18.34 -5.71 -2.48
C ASN A 186 -18.22 -7.18 -2.04
N ARG A 187 -19.33 -7.90 -1.86
CA ARG A 187 -19.33 -9.34 -1.56
C ARG A 187 -18.71 -10.20 -2.68
N LEU A 188 -18.89 -9.81 -3.94
CA LEU A 188 -18.33 -10.53 -5.08
C LEU A 188 -16.81 -10.24 -5.22
N GLU A 189 -16.37 -8.99 -5.10
CA GLU A 189 -14.93 -8.63 -5.11
C GLU A 189 -14.19 -9.22 -3.90
N GLU A 190 -14.85 -9.35 -2.73
CA GLU A 190 -14.35 -10.10 -1.56
C GLU A 190 -14.03 -11.56 -1.92
N MET A 191 -14.95 -12.23 -2.63
CA MET A 191 -14.77 -13.57 -3.16
C MET A 191 -13.67 -13.65 -4.24
N ARG A 192 -13.52 -12.61 -5.08
CA ARG A 192 -12.43 -12.50 -6.07
C ARG A 192 -11.07 -12.41 -5.39
N ALA A 193 -10.96 -11.54 -4.39
CA ALA A 193 -9.71 -11.29 -3.68
C ALA A 193 -9.26 -12.51 -2.88
N ALA A 194 -10.18 -13.26 -2.26
CA ALA A 194 -9.86 -14.55 -1.64
C ALA A 194 -9.29 -15.57 -2.65
N ALA A 195 -9.80 -15.62 -3.88
CA ALA A 195 -9.27 -16.49 -4.93
C ALA A 195 -7.91 -16.01 -5.49
N LEU A 196 -7.69 -14.69 -5.58
CA LEU A 196 -6.39 -14.10 -5.91
C LEU A 196 -5.33 -14.41 -4.83
N GLU A 197 -5.71 -14.35 -3.56
CA GLU A 197 -4.86 -14.70 -2.41
C GLU A 197 -4.48 -16.19 -2.46
N ALA A 198 -5.47 -17.08 -2.65
CA ALA A 198 -5.22 -18.50 -2.85
C ALA A 198 -4.32 -18.81 -4.06
N ARG A 199 -4.46 -18.06 -5.17
CA ARG A 199 -3.60 -18.25 -6.36
C ARG A 199 -2.15 -17.86 -6.07
N ALA A 200 -1.95 -16.75 -5.36
CA ALA A 200 -0.63 -16.32 -4.95
C ALA A 200 0.00 -17.28 -3.90
N GLU A 201 -0.78 -17.81 -2.96
CA GLU A 201 -0.33 -18.88 -2.05
C GLU A 201 0.12 -20.14 -2.81
N ALA A 202 -0.70 -20.62 -3.75
CA ALA A 202 -0.37 -21.78 -4.59
C ALA A 202 0.90 -21.53 -5.44
N GLY A 203 1.02 -20.38 -6.09
CA GLY A 203 2.23 -20.03 -6.86
C GLY A 203 3.49 -19.88 -5.98
N LEU A 204 3.36 -19.37 -4.75
CA LEU A 204 4.47 -19.37 -3.79
C LEU A 204 4.81 -20.78 -3.29
N ALA A 205 3.86 -21.71 -3.20
CA ALA A 205 4.15 -23.11 -2.90
C ALA A 205 4.78 -23.86 -4.10
N ALA A 206 4.44 -23.46 -5.34
CA ALA A 206 5.06 -23.99 -6.55
C ALA A 206 6.54 -23.57 -6.70
N GLY A 207 6.90 -22.37 -6.21
CA GLY A 207 8.26 -21.80 -6.24
C GLY A 207 8.38 -20.49 -7.02
N GLU A 208 7.27 -19.92 -7.51
CA GLU A 208 7.23 -18.76 -8.44
C GLU A 208 7.47 -17.40 -7.73
N HIS A 209 8.33 -17.36 -6.70
CA HIS A 209 8.46 -16.23 -5.78
C HIS A 209 8.76 -14.90 -6.48
N ALA A 210 9.83 -14.85 -7.30
CA ALA A 210 10.26 -13.63 -7.96
C ALA A 210 9.24 -13.13 -9.01
N ARG A 211 8.57 -14.06 -9.69
CA ARG A 211 7.54 -13.76 -10.70
C ARG A 211 6.30 -13.12 -10.08
N LEU A 212 5.89 -13.57 -8.90
CA LEU A 212 4.70 -13.07 -8.21
C LEU A 212 4.87 -11.68 -7.58
N VAL A 213 6.09 -11.19 -7.34
CA VAL A 213 6.31 -9.89 -6.67
C VAL A 213 5.60 -8.73 -7.39
N SER A 214 5.69 -8.66 -8.73
CA SER A 214 5.09 -7.57 -9.51
C SER A 214 3.56 -7.61 -9.47
N GLU A 215 2.97 -8.81 -9.47
CA GLU A 215 1.53 -8.99 -9.30
C GLU A 215 1.07 -8.65 -7.89
N LEU A 216 1.81 -9.11 -6.87
CA LEU A 216 1.49 -8.86 -5.46
C LEU A 216 1.58 -7.38 -5.10
N LEU A 217 2.52 -6.62 -5.67
CA LEU A 217 2.56 -5.15 -5.56
C LEU A 217 1.27 -4.50 -6.08
N ARG A 218 0.77 -4.94 -7.25
CA ARG A 218 -0.50 -4.46 -7.80
C ARG A 218 -1.69 -4.84 -6.90
N LEU A 219 -1.72 -6.07 -6.38
CA LEU A 219 -2.79 -6.55 -5.49
C LEU A 219 -2.81 -5.81 -4.15
N VAL A 220 -1.66 -5.45 -3.57
CA VAL A 220 -1.58 -4.60 -2.38
C VAL A 220 -2.11 -3.19 -2.65
N ALA A 221 -1.89 -2.64 -3.85
CA ALA A 221 -2.44 -1.35 -4.26
C ALA A 221 -3.96 -1.40 -4.56
N GLU A 222 -4.47 -2.52 -5.11
CA GLU A 222 -5.91 -2.73 -5.38
C GLU A 222 -6.69 -3.03 -4.07
N PHE A 223 -6.08 -3.75 -3.12
CA PHE A 223 -6.70 -4.17 -1.87
C PHE A 223 -5.89 -3.77 -0.62
N PRO A 224 -5.73 -2.46 -0.34
CA PRO A 224 -4.84 -1.96 0.73
C PRO A 224 -5.30 -2.28 2.16
N LEU A 225 -6.45 -2.93 2.38
CA LEU A 225 -6.86 -3.43 3.70
C LEU A 225 -6.64 -4.94 3.88
N ARG A 226 -6.19 -5.65 2.83
CA ARG A 226 -5.89 -7.08 2.92
C ARG A 226 -4.44 -7.31 3.31
N GLU A 227 -4.23 -7.56 4.60
CA GLU A 227 -2.93 -7.97 5.13
C GLU A 227 -2.42 -9.29 4.50
N GLY A 228 -3.31 -10.15 4.02
CA GLY A 228 -2.97 -11.37 3.27
C GLY A 228 -2.05 -11.11 2.08
N PHE A 229 -2.41 -10.18 1.18
CA PHE A 229 -1.54 -9.81 0.05
C PHE A 229 -0.20 -9.21 0.49
N ARG A 230 -0.17 -8.45 1.60
CA ARG A 230 1.08 -7.91 2.15
C ARG A 230 1.98 -9.01 2.72
N TYR A 231 1.40 -9.97 3.45
CA TYR A 231 2.10 -11.17 3.93
C TYR A 231 2.71 -11.94 2.75
N LEU A 232 1.95 -12.16 1.68
CA LEU A 232 2.44 -12.87 0.49
C LEU A 232 3.52 -12.09 -0.26
N LEU A 233 3.37 -10.77 -0.41
CA LEU A 233 4.40 -9.89 -1.01
C LEU A 233 5.71 -9.97 -0.22
N MET A 234 5.62 -9.82 1.10
CA MET A 234 6.74 -9.83 2.03
C MET A 234 7.45 -11.21 2.05
N LEU A 235 6.69 -12.30 2.02
CA LEU A 235 7.21 -13.66 1.91
C LEU A 235 7.87 -13.91 0.54
N ALA A 236 7.28 -13.42 -0.56
CA ALA A 236 7.82 -13.52 -1.91
C ALA A 236 9.15 -12.77 -2.06
N LEU A 237 9.22 -11.54 -1.53
CA LEU A 237 10.44 -10.72 -1.49
C LEU A 237 11.54 -11.42 -0.68
N TYR A 238 11.24 -11.87 0.54
CA TYR A 238 12.20 -12.59 1.39
C TYR A 238 12.74 -13.87 0.72
N ARG A 239 11.86 -14.72 0.18
CA ARG A 239 12.24 -15.95 -0.54
C ARG A 239 12.99 -15.68 -1.85
N SER A 240 12.92 -14.46 -2.38
CA SER A 240 13.70 -13.99 -3.53
C SER A 240 15.02 -13.30 -3.14
N GLY A 241 15.45 -13.39 -1.87
CA GLY A 241 16.67 -12.75 -1.35
C GLY A 241 16.55 -11.24 -1.09
N ARG A 242 15.36 -10.66 -1.26
CA ARG A 242 15.10 -9.21 -1.15
C ARG A 242 14.63 -8.84 0.26
N GLN A 243 15.40 -9.22 1.28
CA GLN A 243 15.04 -9.08 2.70
C GLN A 243 14.77 -7.62 3.10
N ALA A 244 15.58 -6.67 2.63
CA ALA A 244 15.37 -5.25 2.93
C ALA A 244 14.01 -4.73 2.43
N GLU A 245 13.59 -5.15 1.24
CA GLU A 245 12.29 -4.78 0.67
C GLU A 245 11.12 -5.49 1.36
N ALA A 246 11.30 -6.73 1.81
CA ALA A 246 10.31 -7.42 2.65
C ALA A 246 10.08 -6.67 3.98
N LEU A 247 11.15 -6.19 4.62
CA LEU A 247 11.05 -5.38 5.83
C LEU A 247 10.48 -3.98 5.56
N ALA A 248 10.74 -3.39 4.39
CA ALA A 248 10.10 -2.14 3.97
C ALA A 248 8.58 -2.32 3.79
N ALA A 249 8.14 -3.37 3.09
CA ALA A 249 6.72 -3.67 2.90
C ALA A 249 5.95 -3.86 4.23
N TYR A 250 6.60 -4.34 5.29
CA TYR A 250 6.02 -4.36 6.63
C TYR A 250 5.85 -2.96 7.24
N ARG A 251 6.84 -2.08 7.07
CA ARG A 251 6.77 -0.68 7.56
C ARG A 251 5.66 0.07 6.83
N ASP A 252 5.61 -0.02 5.50
CA ASP A 252 4.54 0.56 4.69
C ASP A 252 3.15 0.06 5.12
N ALA A 253 3.03 -1.21 5.51
CA ALA A 253 1.80 -1.79 6.06
C ALA A 253 1.42 -1.16 7.40
N ARG A 254 2.38 -1.07 8.31
CA ARG A 254 2.20 -0.55 9.67
C ARG A 254 1.85 0.93 9.65
N ASP A 255 2.61 1.73 8.91
CA ASP A 255 2.38 3.16 8.76
C ASP A 255 0.97 3.41 8.19
N PHE A 256 0.58 2.70 7.12
CA PHE A 256 -0.76 2.83 6.54
C PHE A 256 -1.89 2.47 7.51
N LEU A 257 -1.75 1.37 8.27
CA LEU A 257 -2.77 0.94 9.24
C LEU A 257 -2.85 1.86 10.47
N ALA A 258 -1.71 2.40 10.92
CA ALA A 258 -1.66 3.35 12.01
C ALA A 258 -2.20 4.73 11.60
N ASP A 259 -1.76 5.27 10.45
CA ASP A 259 -2.12 6.61 9.97
C ASP A 259 -3.62 6.71 9.57
N GLU A 260 -4.17 5.69 8.89
CA GLU A 260 -5.55 5.74 8.38
C GLU A 260 -6.60 5.14 9.34
N PHE A 261 -6.21 4.20 10.23
CA PHE A 261 -7.15 3.45 11.07
C PHE A 261 -6.78 3.40 12.57
N GLY A 262 -5.59 3.84 12.97
CA GLY A 262 -5.13 3.76 14.35
C GLY A 262 -4.91 2.33 14.86
N VAL A 263 -4.65 1.36 13.97
CA VAL A 263 -4.45 -0.06 14.32
C VAL A 263 -3.05 -0.55 13.92
N GLU A 264 -2.52 -1.49 14.68
CA GLU A 264 -1.27 -2.20 14.36
C GLU A 264 -1.54 -3.41 13.44
N PRO A 265 -0.55 -3.88 12.65
CA PRO A 265 -0.67 -5.08 11.82
C PRO A 265 -1.11 -6.34 12.58
N GLY A 266 -1.87 -7.19 11.91
CA GLY A 266 -2.34 -8.47 12.42
C GLY A 266 -1.20 -9.43 12.78
N GLU A 267 -1.52 -10.41 13.63
CA GLU A 267 -0.53 -11.38 14.15
C GLU A 267 0.24 -12.12 13.04
N ARG A 268 -0.44 -12.58 11.98
CA ARG A 268 0.19 -13.28 10.84
C ARG A 268 1.30 -12.45 10.18
N LEU A 269 1.09 -11.12 10.04
CA LEU A 269 2.05 -10.22 9.41
C LEU A 269 3.20 -9.85 10.37
N ARG A 270 2.89 -9.64 11.66
CA ARG A 270 3.89 -9.45 12.73
C ARG A 270 4.79 -10.67 12.95
N ALA A 271 4.23 -11.88 12.89
CA ALA A 271 4.97 -13.13 13.01
C ALA A 271 5.97 -13.30 11.84
N LEU A 272 5.55 -13.00 10.60
CA LEU A 272 6.45 -13.00 9.44
C LEU A 272 7.59 -11.98 9.61
N HIS A 273 7.30 -10.77 10.09
CA HIS A 273 8.32 -9.75 10.37
C HIS A 273 9.39 -10.26 11.35
N LEU A 274 8.97 -10.85 12.48
CA LEU A 274 9.88 -11.40 13.47
C LEU A 274 10.66 -12.61 12.95
N GLY A 275 10.04 -13.48 12.15
CA GLY A 275 10.72 -14.61 11.50
C GLY A 275 11.79 -14.15 10.50
N ILE A 276 11.51 -13.12 9.70
CA ILE A 276 12.47 -12.52 8.76
C ILE A 276 13.64 -11.86 9.50
N LEU A 277 13.39 -11.17 10.62
CA LEU A 277 14.46 -10.59 11.44
C LEU A 277 15.36 -11.65 12.11
N ARG A 278 14.82 -12.85 12.36
CA ARG A 278 15.54 -13.99 12.95
C ARG A 278 16.16 -14.93 11.91
N SER A 279 15.99 -14.65 10.61
CA SER A 279 16.37 -15.54 9.51
C SER A 279 15.82 -16.96 9.66
N ASP A 280 14.54 -17.07 10.07
CA ASP A 280 13.90 -18.34 10.41
C ASP A 280 13.96 -19.35 9.22
N PRO A 281 14.53 -20.55 9.41
CA PRO A 281 14.70 -21.52 8.33
C PRO A 281 13.36 -22.03 7.78
N THR A 282 12.27 -22.01 8.56
CA THR A 282 10.94 -22.45 8.12
C THR A 282 10.31 -21.52 7.07
N LEU A 283 10.77 -20.26 7.00
CA LEU A 283 10.32 -19.31 6.00
C LEU A 283 10.91 -19.59 4.62
N THR A 284 12.04 -20.29 4.53
CA THR A 284 12.63 -20.73 3.27
C THR A 284 12.01 -22.07 2.88
N PRO A 285 11.48 -22.25 1.65
CA PRO A 285 11.01 -23.57 1.24
C PRO A 285 12.19 -24.57 1.32
N PRO A 286 11.96 -25.83 1.72
CA PRO A 286 12.99 -26.85 1.57
C PRO A 286 13.42 -26.83 0.11
N ARG A 287 14.73 -26.74 -0.16
CA ARG A 287 15.23 -26.89 -1.52
C ARG A 287 14.64 -28.20 -2.03
N LYS A 288 13.81 -28.13 -3.08
CA LYS A 288 13.56 -29.30 -3.91
C LYS A 288 14.94 -29.73 -4.36
N ASN A 289 15.44 -30.79 -3.75
CA ASN A 289 16.65 -31.44 -4.20
C ASN A 289 16.31 -31.99 -5.58
N THR A 290 16.46 -31.14 -6.61
CA THR A 290 16.90 -31.63 -7.92
C THR A 290 18.00 -32.62 -7.57
N PRO A 291 17.87 -33.91 -7.92
CA PRO A 291 18.95 -34.83 -7.65
C PRO A 291 20.17 -34.18 -8.28
N THR A 292 21.13 -33.79 -7.43
CA THR A 292 22.45 -33.43 -7.91
C THR A 292 22.80 -34.59 -8.79
N THR A 293 22.90 -34.35 -10.11
CA THR A 293 23.48 -35.34 -11.00
C THR A 293 24.85 -35.54 -10.39
N THR A 294 25.01 -36.63 -9.62
CA THR A 294 26.30 -37.02 -9.10
C THR A 294 27.15 -37.02 -10.33
N SER A 295 28.08 -36.06 -10.41
CA SER A 295 29.07 -36.09 -11.45
C SER A 295 29.84 -37.34 -11.13
N THR A 296 29.45 -38.44 -11.78
CA THR A 296 30.21 -39.67 -11.84
C THR A 296 31.61 -39.18 -12.12
N PRO A 297 32.61 -39.46 -11.26
CA PRO A 297 33.96 -39.02 -11.53
C PRO A 297 34.26 -39.48 -12.95
N ILE A 298 34.60 -38.52 -13.82
CA ILE A 298 34.92 -38.85 -15.20
C ILE A 298 36.14 -39.76 -15.08
N THR A 299 35.92 -41.06 -15.24
CA THR A 299 37.00 -42.03 -15.39
C THR A 299 37.63 -41.73 -16.73
N THR A 300 38.56 -40.79 -16.73
CA THR A 300 39.46 -40.52 -17.84
C THR A 300 40.05 -41.86 -18.26
N PRO A 301 39.87 -42.29 -19.53
CA PRO A 301 40.55 -43.47 -20.02
C PRO A 301 42.05 -43.30 -19.79
N GLN A 302 42.68 -44.26 -19.10
CA GLN A 302 44.11 -44.20 -18.83
C GLN A 302 44.88 -44.22 -20.15
N HIS A 303 45.37 -43.05 -20.56
CA HIS A 303 46.36 -42.95 -21.62
C HIS A 303 47.73 -42.80 -20.97
N THR A 304 48.50 -43.90 -20.97
CA THR A 304 49.80 -43.99 -20.31
C THR A 304 50.80 -43.00 -20.92
N PRO A 305 51.47 -42.12 -20.14
CA PRO A 305 52.54 -41.29 -20.65
C PRO A 305 53.84 -42.10 -20.80
N PRO A 306 54.63 -41.88 -21.88
CA PRO A 306 55.92 -42.55 -22.05
C PRO A 306 56.98 -42.03 -21.05
N LYS A 307 57.87 -42.96 -20.66
CA LYS A 307 58.91 -42.78 -19.64
C LYS A 307 60.06 -41.87 -20.14
N PRO A 308 60.51 -40.87 -19.36
CA PRO A 308 61.71 -40.11 -19.68
C PRO A 308 63.00 -40.90 -19.35
N PRO A 309 64.08 -40.75 -20.14
CA PRO A 309 65.40 -41.21 -19.75
C PRO A 309 66.05 -40.23 -18.74
N LEU A 310 66.73 -40.77 -17.72
CA LEU A 310 67.73 -40.02 -16.98
C LEU A 310 69.01 -39.98 -17.82
N ASP A 311 69.64 -38.82 -17.95
CA ASP A 311 71.09 -38.77 -17.76
C ASP A 311 71.60 -37.40 -17.26
N THR A 312 72.81 -37.47 -16.74
CA THR A 312 73.45 -36.69 -15.68
C THR A 312 74.12 -35.35 -16.08
N THR A 313 74.41 -34.52 -15.05
CA THR A 313 75.57 -33.57 -14.92
C THR A 313 75.34 -32.04 -15.10
N PRO A 314 75.79 -31.18 -14.14
CA PRO A 314 75.87 -29.70 -14.24
C PRO A 314 77.34 -29.19 -14.41
N PRO A 315 77.72 -27.89 -14.27
CA PRO A 315 77.11 -26.59 -14.67
C PRO A 315 78.06 -25.72 -15.56
N ASN A 316 77.59 -24.58 -16.14
CA ASN A 316 78.35 -23.29 -16.20
C ASN A 316 77.54 -22.11 -16.82
N PRO A 317 77.97 -20.83 -16.68
CA PRO A 317 77.19 -19.62 -17.01
C PRO A 317 77.55 -18.89 -18.32
N LEU A 318 76.69 -17.91 -18.68
CA LEU A 318 76.84 -16.68 -19.51
C LEU A 318 78.22 -16.38 -20.14
N PRO A 319 78.29 -15.90 -21.41
CA PRO A 319 78.04 -14.45 -21.65
C PRO A 319 77.52 -13.97 -23.05
N SER A 320 76.93 -12.76 -23.03
CA SER A 320 77.06 -11.60 -23.95
C SER A 320 76.88 -11.65 -25.49
N THR A 321 76.31 -10.54 -26.01
CA THR A 321 76.50 -9.91 -27.36
C THR A 321 76.07 -10.72 -28.61
N THR A 322 75.66 -10.15 -29.76
CA THR A 322 75.17 -8.83 -30.24
C THR A 322 74.61 -9.09 -31.65
N ASP A 323 73.46 -8.50 -32.05
CA ASP A 323 73.30 -7.73 -33.31
C ASP A 323 71.85 -7.35 -33.65
N LEU A 324 71.72 -6.17 -34.25
CA LEU A 324 70.57 -5.64 -35.02
C LEU A 324 70.89 -5.86 -36.55
N PRO A 325 70.13 -5.40 -37.57
CA PRO A 325 69.03 -4.41 -37.56
C PRO A 325 67.84 -4.64 -38.55
N HIS A 326 66.90 -3.67 -38.56
CA HIS A 326 65.89 -3.36 -39.61
C HIS A 326 64.65 -4.32 -39.70
N THR A 327 63.41 -3.91 -40.04
CA THR A 327 62.88 -2.63 -40.60
C THR A 327 61.36 -2.44 -40.36
N VAL A 328 60.88 -1.18 -40.40
CA VAL A 328 59.50 -0.63 -40.66
C VAL A 328 58.23 -1.33 -40.13
N ALA A 329 57.44 -0.62 -39.30
CA ALA A 329 56.07 -0.12 -39.62
C ALA A 329 55.26 0.20 -38.35
N ALA A 330 54.62 1.38 -38.32
CA ALA A 330 53.86 1.87 -37.16
C ALA A 330 52.34 1.80 -37.38
N SER A 331 51.56 1.74 -36.29
CA SER A 331 50.67 2.85 -35.89
C SER A 331 49.80 2.51 -34.67
N GLY A 332 49.85 3.38 -33.65
CA GLY A 332 48.94 3.39 -32.51
C GLY A 332 49.03 4.76 -31.78
N PRO A 333 47.91 5.38 -31.35
CA PRO A 333 47.92 6.64 -30.61
C PRO A 333 47.41 6.47 -29.14
N PRO A 334 47.45 7.50 -28.29
CA PRO A 334 48.41 8.63 -28.21
C PRO A 334 48.90 8.91 -26.76
N HIS A 335 49.79 9.91 -26.60
CA HIS A 335 50.15 10.50 -25.30
C HIS A 335 50.17 12.04 -25.34
N GLY A 336 49.73 12.66 -24.24
CA GLY A 336 50.27 13.93 -23.69
C GLY A 336 49.77 15.26 -24.26
N VAL A 337 49.69 16.27 -23.37
CA VAL A 337 50.10 17.70 -23.53
C VAL A 337 50.19 18.33 -22.12
N GLN A 338 51.11 19.29 -21.92
CA GLN A 338 51.28 20.12 -20.71
C GLN A 338 51.34 21.65 -21.13
N PRO A 339 51.80 22.66 -20.34
CA PRO A 339 50.92 23.75 -19.86
C PRO A 339 51.29 25.20 -20.30
N THR A 340 50.33 26.13 -20.10
CA THR A 340 50.44 27.61 -19.91
C THR A 340 49.04 28.17 -19.59
N ASP A 341 48.76 29.37 -19.02
CA ASP A 341 49.58 30.45 -18.41
C ASP A 341 48.77 31.24 -17.34
N LEU A 342 49.30 32.36 -16.81
CA LEU A 342 48.62 33.38 -15.98
C LEU A 342 48.74 34.79 -16.62
N PRO A 343 47.96 35.82 -16.17
CA PRO A 343 48.53 36.78 -15.19
C PRO A 343 47.55 37.46 -14.18
N HIS A 344 48.05 37.64 -12.94
CA HIS A 344 47.85 38.76 -11.96
C HIS A 344 46.43 39.21 -11.49
N THR A 345 46.17 39.66 -10.24
CA THR A 345 46.89 40.70 -9.46
C THR A 345 46.58 40.63 -7.92
N VAL A 346 47.63 40.61 -7.07
CA VAL A 346 47.95 41.43 -5.84
C VAL A 346 46.84 41.78 -4.79
N ALA A 347 47.04 41.84 -3.45
CA ALA A 347 48.04 41.31 -2.48
C ALA A 347 47.69 41.67 -0.99
N ALA A 348 48.34 40.99 -0.01
CA ALA A 348 48.68 41.38 1.38
C ALA A 348 47.54 41.78 2.38
N SER A 349 47.59 41.48 3.70
CA SER A 349 48.72 41.52 4.65
C SER A 349 48.55 40.52 5.83
N GLY A 350 49.62 40.26 6.61
CA GLY A 350 49.70 39.14 7.57
C GLY A 350 49.65 39.48 9.09
N PRO A 351 50.42 38.79 9.97
CA PRO A 351 50.02 38.33 11.33
C PRO A 351 50.88 39.04 12.44
N PRO A 352 51.22 38.53 13.68
CA PRO A 352 51.07 37.20 14.31
C PRO A 352 50.85 37.16 15.87
N ASP A 353 51.24 36.02 16.49
CA ASP A 353 51.49 35.72 17.92
C ASP A 353 50.29 35.53 18.87
N GLY A 354 50.32 34.69 19.91
CA GLY A 354 51.34 33.78 20.44
C GLY A 354 51.16 33.55 21.98
N VAL A 355 51.81 32.54 22.57
CA VAL A 355 51.99 32.25 24.04
C VAL A 355 51.05 31.22 24.75
N ARG A 356 51.70 30.19 25.33
CA ARG A 356 51.35 29.41 26.56
C ARG A 356 52.34 29.86 27.67
N PRO A 357 52.06 29.87 28.99
CA PRO A 357 51.85 28.67 29.85
C PRO A 357 50.72 28.91 30.92
N THR A 358 50.49 28.18 32.04
CA THR A 358 51.34 27.35 32.94
C THR A 358 50.46 26.46 33.85
N GLU A 359 51.01 25.41 34.46
CA GLU A 359 50.44 24.77 35.66
C GLU A 359 50.47 25.70 36.88
N LEU A 360 49.58 25.50 37.86
CA LEU A 360 49.96 25.65 39.26
C LEU A 360 49.17 24.73 40.20
N VAL A 361 49.90 24.05 41.08
CA VAL A 361 49.38 23.24 42.18
C VAL A 361 49.04 24.14 43.37
N HIS A 362 47.92 23.88 44.05
CA HIS A 362 47.80 24.09 45.49
C HIS A 362 46.81 23.08 46.10
N GLY A 363 47.30 22.30 47.06
CA GLY A 363 46.44 21.55 47.99
C GLY A 363 46.66 22.10 49.40
N VAL A 364 45.59 22.22 50.18
CA VAL A 364 45.63 22.34 51.64
C VAL A 364 44.52 21.46 52.21
N ALA A 365 44.79 20.81 53.34
CA ALA A 365 43.96 19.78 53.93
C ALA A 365 43.40 20.18 55.32
N ALA A 366 42.58 19.26 55.86
CA ALA A 366 42.35 18.98 57.29
C ALA A 366 41.26 19.74 58.07
N GLY A 367 40.57 18.96 58.94
CA GLY A 367 39.66 19.40 59.99
C GLY A 367 38.17 19.10 59.72
N GLY A 368 37.45 18.21 60.44
CA GLY A 368 37.89 17.19 61.41
C GLY A 368 36.91 16.94 62.58
N LEU A 369 35.94 16.02 62.40
CA LEU A 369 35.32 15.15 63.44
C LEU A 369 34.53 15.82 64.62
N PRO A 370 33.91 15.07 65.58
CA PRO A 370 33.13 13.81 65.50
C PRO A 370 31.80 13.80 66.33
N TYR A 371 30.98 12.73 66.19
CA TYR A 371 30.10 12.00 67.16
C TYR A 371 28.81 11.48 66.46
N GLY A 372 28.25 10.29 66.72
CA GLY A 372 28.76 9.10 67.44
C GLY A 372 27.67 8.06 67.84
N GLY A 373 27.81 6.79 67.42
CA GLY A 373 27.16 5.57 67.99
C GLY A 373 25.65 5.33 67.70
N ALA A 374 25.05 4.15 67.89
CA ALA A 374 25.50 2.75 68.09
C ALA A 374 24.28 1.81 67.79
N ALA A 375 24.37 0.76 66.96
CA ALA A 375 24.76 -0.65 67.22
C ALA A 375 23.70 -1.60 67.87
N SER A 376 23.44 -2.75 67.19
CA SER A 376 22.89 -4.04 67.70
C SER A 376 21.42 -4.12 68.18
N GLY A 377 20.66 -5.25 68.13
CA GLY A 377 20.86 -6.58 67.52
C GLY A 377 19.89 -7.67 68.09
N HIS A 378 19.77 -8.84 67.43
CA HIS A 378 19.17 -10.15 67.86
C HIS A 378 17.63 -10.41 67.83
N GLY A 379 17.28 -11.66 67.42
CA GLY A 379 15.99 -12.38 67.66
C GLY A 379 16.06 -13.26 68.93
N PRO A 380 15.38 -14.44 69.10
CA PRO A 380 14.72 -15.35 68.10
C PRO A 380 13.42 -16.13 68.55
N GLY A 381 12.88 -17.03 67.68
CA GLY A 381 12.09 -18.27 68.00
C GLY A 381 10.62 -18.16 68.51
N ALA A 382 9.74 -19.19 68.50
CA ALA A 382 9.69 -20.54 67.85
C ALA A 382 8.28 -21.22 68.02
N ALA A 383 7.84 -22.10 67.09
CA ALA A 383 6.83 -23.21 67.17
C ALA A 383 6.37 -23.61 65.73
N ALA A 384 6.45 -24.85 65.20
CA ALA A 384 5.91 -26.17 65.59
C ALA A 384 4.39 -26.35 65.28
N GLN A 385 3.85 -27.44 64.68
CA GLN A 385 4.40 -28.68 64.09
C GLN A 385 3.28 -29.51 63.35
N GLU A 386 3.66 -30.37 62.37
CA GLU A 386 2.92 -31.55 61.80
C GLU A 386 1.54 -31.39 61.07
N ALA A 387 1.07 -32.34 60.21
CA ALA A 387 1.70 -33.25 59.24
C ALA A 387 0.63 -34.09 58.46
N PHE A 388 1.02 -34.68 57.31
CA PHE A 388 0.42 -35.89 56.69
C PHE A 388 -1.00 -35.77 56.08
N ARG A 389 -1.43 -36.55 55.05
CA ARG A 389 -0.80 -37.63 54.26
C ARG A 389 -1.56 -37.85 52.93
N GLY A 390 -0.88 -38.35 51.89
CA GLY A 390 -1.46 -39.23 50.86
C GLY A 390 -2.18 -38.56 49.67
N GLY A 391 -1.73 -38.89 48.45
CA GLY A 391 -2.52 -38.69 47.22
C GLY A 391 -3.10 -40.00 46.70
N VAL A 392 -3.67 -40.00 45.49
CA VAL A 392 -3.70 -41.10 44.48
C VAL A 392 -4.74 -40.78 43.39
N SER A 393 -4.26 -40.79 42.14
CA SER A 393 -4.91 -41.18 40.87
C SER A 393 -6.31 -40.70 40.41
N ALA A 394 -6.27 -40.18 39.17
CA ALA A 394 -6.99 -40.66 37.98
C ALA A 394 -8.42 -40.17 37.61
N GLU A 395 -8.45 -39.66 36.37
CA GLU A 395 -9.39 -39.97 35.28
C GLU A 395 -10.83 -39.41 35.20
N LEU A 396 -11.15 -39.11 33.93
CA LEU A 396 -12.43 -39.26 33.23
C LEU A 396 -13.61 -38.30 33.52
N SER A 397 -13.75 -37.39 32.56
CA SER A 397 -14.87 -37.38 31.58
C SER A 397 -16.08 -36.46 31.80
N TYR A 398 -16.41 -35.75 30.71
CA TYR A 398 -17.74 -35.31 30.23
C TYR A 398 -18.76 -34.66 31.19
N GLY A 399 -19.34 -33.54 30.72
CA GLY A 399 -20.72 -33.19 31.05
C GLY A 399 -21.02 -31.71 31.18
N ALA A 400 -21.34 -31.04 30.06
CA ALA A 400 -22.20 -29.85 30.13
C ALA A 400 -23.66 -30.31 30.31
N PRO A 401 -24.49 -29.53 31.02
CA PRO A 401 -25.84 -29.29 30.53
C PRO A 401 -26.26 -27.81 30.59
N THR A 402 -27.36 -27.53 29.89
CA THR A 402 -27.82 -26.20 29.48
C THR A 402 -29.17 -25.78 30.07
N VAL A 403 -29.24 -24.52 30.56
CA VAL A 403 -30.35 -23.54 30.43
C VAL A 403 -31.64 -23.72 31.29
N HIS A 404 -32.22 -22.54 31.66
CA HIS A 404 -33.48 -22.21 32.39
C HIS A 404 -33.35 -21.98 33.94
N ASP A 405 -33.97 -20.97 34.58
CA ASP A 405 -34.61 -19.74 34.04
C ASP A 405 -34.90 -18.56 35.05
N VAL A 406 -35.17 -17.37 34.48
CA VAL A 406 -36.14 -16.29 34.88
C VAL A 406 -36.12 -15.59 36.27
N LEU A 407 -35.57 -14.34 36.26
CA LEU A 407 -36.07 -13.07 36.88
C LEU A 407 -36.08 -12.87 38.44
N PRO A 408 -36.14 -11.61 38.98
CA PRO A 408 -36.41 -10.32 38.33
C PRO A 408 -35.48 -9.10 38.63
N SER A 409 -35.49 -8.18 37.67
CA SER A 409 -35.44 -6.70 37.77
C SER A 409 -34.79 -6.01 39.00
N GLY A 410 -33.64 -5.37 38.77
CA GLY A 410 -33.08 -4.30 39.61
C GLY A 410 -32.44 -3.23 38.72
N ALA A 411 -32.83 -1.96 38.88
CA ALA A 411 -32.45 -0.89 37.96
C ALA A 411 -30.97 -0.47 38.09
N GLY A 412 -30.22 -0.56 37.00
CA GLY A 412 -28.87 0.01 36.85
C GLY A 412 -28.80 0.97 35.65
N PRO A 413 -28.02 2.06 35.72
CA PRO A 413 -27.97 3.06 34.66
C PRO A 413 -27.38 2.49 33.36
N ARG A 414 -28.01 2.85 32.23
CA ARG A 414 -27.64 2.39 30.89
C ARG A 414 -26.19 2.75 30.58
N SER A 415 -25.32 1.75 30.46
CA SER A 415 -24.08 1.89 29.71
C SER A 415 -24.45 2.18 28.25
N GLY A 416 -24.08 3.38 27.78
CA GLY A 416 -24.20 3.71 26.37
C GLY A 416 -23.33 2.76 25.56
N VAL A 417 -23.96 1.92 24.74
CA VAL A 417 -23.23 1.16 23.72
C VAL A 417 -22.63 2.17 22.76
N VAL A 418 -21.33 2.41 22.92
CA VAL A 418 -20.53 3.10 21.91
C VAL A 418 -20.52 2.18 20.70
N GLY A 419 -21.39 2.48 19.74
CA GLY A 419 -21.29 1.89 18.41
C GLY A 419 -19.90 2.21 17.83
N PRO A 420 -19.37 1.37 16.93
CA PRO A 420 -18.09 1.65 16.30
C PRO A 420 -18.12 3.07 15.71
N PRO A 421 -17.04 3.86 15.86
CA PRO A 421 -17.04 5.24 15.42
C PRO A 421 -17.43 5.28 13.96
N SER A 422 -18.49 6.05 13.65
CA SER A 422 -18.95 6.24 12.28
C SER A 422 -17.77 6.70 11.45
N VAL A 423 -17.33 5.86 10.50
CA VAL A 423 -16.31 6.26 9.53
C VAL A 423 -16.79 7.55 8.91
N VAL A 424 -16.11 8.65 9.23
CA VAL A 424 -16.39 9.95 8.61
C VAL A 424 -15.98 9.77 7.17
N SER A 425 -16.95 9.45 6.32
CA SER A 425 -16.72 9.35 4.89
C SER A 425 -16.14 10.68 4.45
N GLY A 426 -14.86 10.67 4.07
CA GLY A 426 -14.16 11.84 3.56
C GLY A 426 -15.04 12.43 2.46
N ARG A 427 -15.65 13.59 2.75
CA ARG A 427 -16.90 14.02 2.09
C ARG A 427 -16.64 14.25 0.60
N ARG A 428 -16.87 13.20 -0.20
CA ARG A 428 -16.65 13.18 -1.64
C ARG A 428 -17.40 14.36 -2.24
N VAL A 429 -16.70 15.17 -3.03
CA VAL A 429 -17.31 16.32 -3.68
C VAL A 429 -18.28 15.75 -4.70
N SER A 430 -19.58 15.84 -4.43
CA SER A 430 -20.59 15.28 -5.33
C SER A 430 -20.38 15.82 -6.75
N TRP A 431 -20.63 14.99 -7.76
CA TRP A 431 -20.40 15.37 -9.15
C TRP A 431 -21.14 16.67 -9.53
N LEU A 432 -22.30 16.93 -8.90
CA LEU A 432 -23.04 18.18 -8.97
C LEU A 432 -22.23 19.37 -8.42
N LEU A 433 -21.70 19.26 -7.19
CA LEU A 433 -20.87 20.30 -6.59
C LEU A 433 -19.58 20.53 -7.39
N ARG A 434 -19.01 19.47 -7.98
CA ARG A 434 -17.87 19.58 -8.90
C ARG A 434 -18.23 20.35 -10.18
N ALA A 435 -19.37 20.03 -10.81
CA ALA A 435 -19.84 20.72 -12.00
C ALA A 435 -20.15 22.21 -11.73
N VAL A 436 -20.73 22.52 -10.56
CA VAL A 436 -20.93 23.90 -10.09
C VAL A 436 -19.58 24.60 -9.91
N LEU A 437 -18.63 24.00 -9.17
CA LEU A 437 -17.32 24.61 -8.93
C LEU A 437 -16.58 24.89 -10.26
N VAL A 438 -16.49 23.91 -11.16
CA VAL A 438 -15.78 24.06 -12.44
C VAL A 438 -16.46 25.07 -13.38
N SER A 439 -17.77 25.29 -13.27
CA SER A 439 -18.49 26.29 -14.09
C SER A 439 -18.46 27.70 -13.51
N LEU A 440 -18.09 27.91 -12.24
CA LEU A 440 -18.00 29.25 -11.64
C LEU A 440 -16.97 30.19 -12.35
N PRO A 441 -15.74 29.76 -12.70
CA PRO A 441 -14.80 30.62 -13.43
C PRO A 441 -15.35 31.15 -14.78
N PRO A 442 -15.89 30.33 -15.70
CA PRO A 442 -16.45 30.85 -16.95
C PRO A 442 -17.77 31.62 -16.75
N LEU A 443 -18.60 31.29 -15.74
CA LEU A 443 -19.81 32.05 -15.44
C LEU A 443 -19.52 33.43 -14.81
N SER A 444 -18.37 33.60 -14.17
CA SER A 444 -17.94 34.85 -13.52
C SER A 444 -16.91 35.66 -14.31
N PHE A 445 -16.68 35.34 -15.59
CA PHE A 445 -15.61 35.95 -16.40
C PHE A 445 -14.23 35.91 -15.71
N GLY A 446 -13.95 34.83 -14.98
CA GLY A 446 -12.71 34.60 -14.25
C GLY A 446 -12.61 35.31 -12.88
N LEU A 447 -13.51 36.24 -12.55
CA LEU A 447 -13.41 37.08 -11.35
C LEU A 447 -13.44 36.29 -10.03
N VAL A 448 -14.03 35.10 -10.00
CA VAL A 448 -14.12 34.25 -8.79
C VAL A 448 -13.02 33.17 -8.74
N ALA A 449 -12.23 33.00 -9.81
CA ALA A 449 -11.22 31.94 -9.91
C ALA A 449 -10.15 32.05 -8.81
N TRP A 450 -9.63 33.26 -8.56
CA TRP A 450 -8.60 33.49 -7.53
C TRP A 450 -9.09 33.12 -6.12
N ALA A 451 -10.34 33.46 -5.78
CA ALA A 451 -10.92 33.19 -4.46
C ALA A 451 -11.13 31.69 -4.24
N LEU A 452 -11.57 30.96 -5.27
CA LEU A 452 -11.73 29.50 -5.22
C LEU A 452 -10.37 28.79 -5.09
N VAL A 453 -9.36 29.22 -5.86
CA VAL A 453 -7.99 28.67 -5.74
C VAL A 453 -7.38 29.03 -4.38
N ALA A 454 -7.61 30.23 -3.84
CA ALA A 454 -7.18 30.63 -2.51
C ALA A 454 -7.84 29.79 -1.39
N TYR A 455 -9.14 29.50 -1.50
CA TYR A 455 -9.83 28.59 -0.58
C TYR A 455 -9.21 27.19 -0.60
N PHE A 456 -8.91 26.64 -1.78
CA PHE A 456 -8.20 25.36 -1.89
C PHE A 456 -6.74 25.45 -1.41
N ALA A 457 -6.06 26.58 -1.59
CA ALA A 457 -4.71 26.81 -1.07
C ALA A 457 -4.68 26.81 0.47
N ALA A 458 -5.65 27.47 1.11
CA ALA A 458 -5.82 27.47 2.56
C ALA A 458 -6.17 26.06 3.07
N ARG A 459 -7.16 25.39 2.45
CA ARG A 459 -7.59 24.04 2.82
C ARG A 459 -6.47 22.99 2.67
N ARG A 460 -5.61 23.11 1.65
CA ARG A 460 -4.47 22.21 1.40
C ARG A 460 -3.13 22.73 1.98
N ARG A 461 -3.12 23.87 2.68
CA ARG A 461 -1.93 24.58 3.20
C ARG A 461 -0.77 24.72 2.19
N SER A 462 -1.08 24.93 0.91
CA SER A 462 -0.10 24.94 -0.18
C SER A 462 0.31 26.35 -0.60
N ARG A 463 1.60 26.69 -0.41
CA ARG A 463 2.20 27.96 -0.86
C ARG A 463 2.17 28.11 -2.39
N GLY A 464 2.30 27.01 -3.14
CA GLY A 464 2.22 27.03 -4.61
C GLY A 464 0.82 27.39 -5.12
N LEU A 465 -0.23 26.83 -4.50
CA LEU A 465 -1.62 27.22 -4.83
C LEU A 465 -1.93 28.66 -4.39
N ALA A 466 -1.35 29.14 -3.28
CA ALA A 466 -1.49 30.53 -2.88
C ALA A 466 -0.84 31.48 -3.91
N GLY A 467 0.35 31.16 -4.42
CA GLY A 467 0.98 31.90 -5.52
C GLY A 467 0.13 31.92 -6.79
N MET A 468 -0.46 30.79 -7.17
CA MET A 468 -1.38 30.70 -8.31
C MET A 468 -2.67 31.51 -8.10
N ALA A 469 -3.22 31.55 -6.88
CA ALA A 469 -4.35 32.41 -6.55
C ALA A 469 -4.01 33.90 -6.69
N VAL A 470 -2.82 34.33 -6.22
CA VAL A 470 -2.32 35.70 -6.42
C VAL A 470 -2.12 36.00 -7.90
N GLY A 471 -1.61 35.05 -8.69
CA GLY A 471 -1.51 35.16 -10.15
C GLY A 471 -2.87 35.41 -10.82
N TYR A 472 -3.89 34.61 -10.49
CA TYR A 472 -5.26 34.84 -11.00
C TYR A 472 -5.84 36.18 -10.53
N LEU A 473 -5.57 36.61 -9.30
CA LEU A 473 -6.02 37.92 -8.79
C LEU A 473 -5.38 39.07 -9.59
N ALA A 474 -4.07 39.03 -9.81
CA ALA A 474 -3.36 40.03 -10.59
C ALA A 474 -3.88 40.08 -12.03
N LEU A 475 -4.11 38.93 -12.67
CA LEU A 475 -4.63 38.84 -14.04
C LEU A 475 -6.07 39.38 -14.14
N SER A 476 -6.91 39.10 -13.14
CA SER A 476 -8.25 39.69 -13.02
C SER A 476 -8.24 41.20 -12.81
N ILE A 477 -7.28 41.73 -12.03
CA ILE A 477 -7.12 43.19 -11.82
C ILE A 477 -6.65 43.86 -13.10
N VAL A 478 -5.66 43.29 -13.81
CA VAL A 478 -5.19 43.81 -15.10
C VAL A 478 -6.33 43.89 -16.11
N PHE A 479 -7.12 42.81 -16.22
CA PHE A 479 -8.32 42.80 -17.07
C PHE A 479 -9.33 43.88 -16.65
N LEU A 480 -9.69 43.96 -15.36
CA LEU A 480 -10.69 44.91 -14.87
C LEU A 480 -10.27 46.36 -15.09
N VAL A 481 -9.01 46.71 -14.75
CA VAL A 481 -8.48 48.07 -14.94
C VAL A 481 -8.43 48.44 -16.41
N GLY A 482 -7.94 47.55 -17.29
CA GLY A 482 -7.92 47.78 -18.73
C GLY A 482 -9.31 47.94 -19.33
N ALA A 483 -10.26 47.07 -18.97
CA ALA A 483 -11.65 47.13 -19.42
C ALA A 483 -12.38 48.41 -18.98
N THR A 484 -11.97 49.04 -17.87
CA THR A 484 -12.56 50.30 -17.37
C THR A 484 -11.82 51.58 -17.79
N SER A 485 -10.63 51.46 -18.39
CA SER A 485 -9.79 52.61 -18.79
C SER A 485 -9.66 52.80 -20.30
N GLY A 486 -10.15 51.85 -21.10
CA GLY A 486 -10.17 51.93 -22.56
C GLY A 486 -11.24 52.88 -23.11
N ASP A 487 -10.87 53.67 -24.11
CA ASP A 487 -11.79 54.42 -24.96
C ASP A 487 -12.36 53.47 -26.03
N PRO A 488 -13.69 53.20 -26.05
CA PRO A 488 -14.28 52.23 -26.96
C PRO A 488 -14.17 52.61 -28.45
N GLU A 489 -13.84 53.86 -28.77
CA GLU A 489 -13.68 54.31 -30.17
C GLU A 489 -12.25 54.14 -30.70
N ARG A 490 -11.28 53.71 -29.87
CA ARG A 490 -9.87 53.55 -30.27
C ARG A 490 -9.27 52.21 -29.85
N SER A 491 -8.91 51.39 -30.84
CA SER A 491 -8.15 50.15 -30.61
C SER A 491 -6.81 50.44 -29.92
N SER A 492 -6.59 49.84 -28.76
CA SER A 492 -5.37 49.95 -27.96
C SER A 492 -4.44 48.76 -28.23
N PRO A 493 -3.10 48.93 -28.22
CA PRO A 493 -2.18 47.79 -28.26
C PRO A 493 -2.35 46.83 -27.07
N TRP A 494 -3.08 47.24 -26.02
CA TRP A 494 -3.40 46.43 -24.86
C TRP A 494 -4.64 45.54 -25.01
N ASP A 495 -5.47 45.73 -26.05
CA ASP A 495 -6.73 44.98 -26.22
C ASP A 495 -6.50 43.47 -26.32
N GLY A 496 -5.48 43.05 -27.09
CA GLY A 496 -5.05 41.66 -27.18
C GLY A 496 -4.61 41.08 -25.82
N PRO A 497 -3.61 41.66 -25.15
CA PRO A 497 -3.21 41.27 -23.78
C PRO A 497 -4.37 41.19 -22.77
N LEU A 498 -5.31 42.13 -22.79
CA LEU A 498 -6.48 42.13 -21.90
C LEU A 498 -7.44 40.98 -22.23
N PHE A 499 -7.66 40.70 -23.51
CA PHE A 499 -8.46 39.55 -23.95
C PHE A 499 -7.79 38.21 -23.56
N PHE A 500 -6.47 38.10 -23.67
CA PHE A 500 -5.72 36.94 -23.19
C PHE A 500 -5.79 36.78 -21.66
N ALA A 501 -5.73 37.89 -20.90
CA ALA A 501 -5.91 37.87 -19.45
C ALA A 501 -7.28 37.31 -19.05
N LEU A 502 -8.35 37.76 -19.72
CA LEU A 502 -9.71 37.25 -19.54
C LEU A 502 -9.82 35.74 -19.84
N LEU A 503 -9.33 35.30 -21.01
CA LEU A 503 -9.39 33.88 -21.38
C LEU A 503 -8.61 33.00 -20.40
N ALA A 504 -7.45 33.47 -19.94
CA ALA A 504 -6.61 32.75 -18.98
C ALA A 504 -7.26 32.62 -17.59
N THR A 505 -7.96 33.66 -17.09
CA THR A 505 -8.70 33.55 -15.82
C THR A 505 -9.93 32.65 -15.95
N MET A 506 -10.69 32.73 -17.04
CA MET A 506 -11.89 31.90 -17.29
C MET A 506 -11.53 30.42 -17.47
N PHE A 507 -10.77 30.08 -18.51
CA PHE A 507 -10.49 28.70 -18.88
C PHE A 507 -9.39 28.08 -18.01
N GLY A 508 -8.35 28.85 -17.69
CA GLY A 508 -7.33 28.42 -16.74
C GLY A 508 -7.92 28.16 -15.35
N GLY A 509 -8.77 29.07 -14.85
CA GLY A 509 -9.48 28.88 -13.59
C GLY A 509 -10.36 27.62 -13.57
N ALA A 510 -11.11 27.37 -14.65
CA ALA A 510 -11.93 26.17 -14.81
C ALA A 510 -11.10 24.88 -14.79
N VAL A 511 -10.01 24.81 -15.57
CA VAL A 511 -9.11 23.64 -15.64
C VAL A 511 -8.41 23.41 -14.30
N HIS A 512 -7.87 24.47 -13.68
CA HIS A 512 -7.20 24.39 -12.38
C HIS A 512 -8.16 23.85 -11.31
N LEU A 513 -9.41 24.33 -11.30
CA LEU A 513 -10.41 23.86 -10.36
C LEU A 513 -10.93 22.45 -10.68
N ALA A 514 -10.99 22.07 -11.96
CA ALA A 514 -11.33 20.71 -12.40
C ALA A 514 -10.28 19.67 -11.97
N LEU A 515 -9.00 20.07 -11.92
CA LEU A 515 -7.89 19.29 -11.37
C LEU A 515 -7.93 19.24 -9.84
N LEU A 516 -8.17 20.38 -9.16
CA LEU A 516 -8.28 20.43 -7.69
C LEU A 516 -9.49 19.67 -7.13
N THR A 517 -10.52 19.45 -7.95
CA THR A 517 -11.73 18.69 -7.63
C THR A 517 -11.77 17.30 -8.29
N ALA A 518 -10.70 16.88 -8.97
CA ALA A 518 -10.64 15.56 -9.60
C ALA A 518 -10.58 14.45 -8.55
N GLU A 519 -11.63 13.65 -8.50
CA GLU A 519 -11.48 12.23 -8.14
C GLU A 519 -10.81 11.52 -9.33
N SER A 520 -9.71 10.81 -9.09
CA SER A 520 -8.99 10.08 -10.14
C SER A 520 -9.87 8.98 -10.75
N PRO A 521 -10.20 9.04 -12.05
CA PRO A 521 -10.86 7.92 -12.73
C PRO A 521 -9.81 6.83 -12.98
N GLY A 522 -9.72 5.84 -12.09
CA GLY A 522 -8.91 4.63 -12.30
C GLY A 522 -7.39 4.83 -12.27
N GLY A 523 -6.87 5.86 -11.59
CA GLY A 523 -5.43 6.07 -11.42
C GLY A 523 -4.89 5.40 -10.15
N VAL A 524 -4.00 4.41 -10.31
CA VAL A 524 -3.10 3.96 -9.23
C VAL A 524 -2.37 5.19 -8.68
N PRO A 525 -2.24 5.38 -7.36
CA PRO A 525 -1.48 6.50 -6.83
C PRO A 525 -0.03 6.39 -7.32
N VAL A 526 0.42 7.41 -8.07
CA VAL A 526 1.86 7.63 -8.26
C VAL A 526 2.41 8.00 -6.89
N VAL A 527 2.87 6.99 -6.18
CA VAL A 527 3.55 7.09 -4.90
C VAL A 527 4.65 8.12 -5.06
N ASN A 528 4.58 9.19 -4.25
CA ASN A 528 5.50 10.30 -4.38
C ASN A 528 6.87 9.88 -3.84
N VAL A 529 7.71 9.32 -4.73
CA VAL A 529 9.00 8.70 -4.41
C VAL A 529 9.87 9.62 -3.54
N GLN A 530 9.81 10.93 -3.78
CA GLN A 530 10.54 11.94 -3.00
C GLN A 530 10.08 12.06 -1.53
N LEU A 531 8.83 11.74 -1.21
CA LEU A 531 8.35 11.67 0.19
C LEU A 531 8.80 10.36 0.85
N ILE A 532 8.82 9.24 0.13
CA ILE A 532 9.34 7.97 0.64
C ILE A 532 10.85 8.05 0.86
N GLU A 533 11.62 8.59 -0.08
CA GLU A 533 13.06 8.83 0.08
C GLU A 533 13.35 9.69 1.32
N ARG A 534 12.56 10.76 1.55
CA ARG A 534 12.71 11.61 2.74
C ARG A 534 12.35 10.88 4.04
N ARG A 535 11.25 10.11 4.10
CA ARG A 535 10.89 9.31 5.29
C ARG A 535 11.99 8.27 5.58
N ALA A 536 12.46 7.56 4.56
CA ALA A 536 13.55 6.59 4.68
C ALA A 536 14.86 7.20 5.20
N ARG A 537 15.26 8.40 4.74
CA ARG A 537 16.45 9.13 5.25
C ARG A 537 16.30 9.50 6.72
N ARG A 538 15.13 9.96 7.16
CA ARG A 538 14.84 10.26 8.58
C ARG A 538 14.95 9.03 9.46
N ASP A 539 14.41 7.90 9.02
CA ASP A 539 14.44 6.69 9.83
C ASP A 539 15.84 6.07 9.90
N GLN A 540 16.63 6.19 8.83
CA GLN A 540 18.05 5.86 8.85
C GLN A 540 18.82 6.77 9.82
N ALA A 541 18.56 8.07 9.81
CA ALA A 541 19.19 9.04 10.72
C ALA A 541 18.82 8.80 12.20
N ARG A 542 17.55 8.53 12.49
CA ARG A 542 17.06 8.14 13.82
C ARG A 542 17.72 6.85 14.31
N SER A 543 17.80 5.83 13.46
CA SER A 543 18.47 4.57 13.78
C SER A 543 19.96 4.79 14.09
N LEU A 544 20.65 5.62 13.28
CA LEU A 544 22.05 5.95 13.49
C LEU A 544 22.28 6.71 14.79
N ALA A 545 21.43 7.68 15.12
CA ALA A 545 21.51 8.43 16.39
C ALA A 545 21.19 7.58 17.63
N ALA A 546 20.27 6.62 17.52
CA ALA A 546 19.93 5.71 18.62
C ALA A 546 21.05 4.72 18.97
N HIS A 547 21.80 4.22 17.97
CA HIS A 547 22.87 3.24 18.17
C HIS A 547 24.26 3.88 18.31
N HIS A 548 24.49 5.04 17.69
CA HIS A 548 25.80 5.70 17.61
C HIS A 548 25.69 7.23 17.83
N PRO A 549 25.32 7.70 19.03
CA PRO A 549 25.10 9.13 19.30
C PRO A 549 26.34 9.99 19.02
N VAL A 550 27.56 9.49 19.29
CA VAL A 550 28.83 10.19 18.96
C VAL A 550 28.95 10.45 17.46
N ILE A 551 28.59 9.46 16.62
CA ILE A 551 28.63 9.61 15.16
C ILE A 551 27.52 10.57 14.70
N ALA A 552 26.33 10.49 15.29
CA ALA A 552 25.23 11.40 14.95
C ALA A 552 25.55 12.87 15.25
N HIS A 553 26.23 13.17 16.37
CA HIS A 553 26.73 14.52 16.67
C HIS A 553 27.79 14.98 15.66
N ARG A 554 28.75 14.12 15.30
CA ARG A 554 29.77 14.45 14.27
C ARG A 554 29.17 14.66 12.88
N LEU A 555 28.08 13.97 12.55
CA LEU A 555 27.35 14.14 11.29
C LEU A 555 26.33 15.29 11.32
N GLY A 556 26.10 15.93 12.47
CA GLY A 556 25.14 17.02 12.64
C GLY A 556 23.68 16.61 12.44
N ILE A 557 23.31 15.37 12.78
CA ILE A 557 21.93 14.89 12.64
C ILE A 557 20.99 15.75 13.49
N GLY A 558 19.94 16.29 12.88
CA GLY A 558 19.01 17.22 13.53
C GLY A 558 19.54 18.66 13.65
N ARG A 559 20.66 19.00 13.00
CA ARG A 559 21.26 20.34 13.03
C ARG A 559 21.35 20.95 11.62
N PRO A 560 20.22 21.38 11.04
CA PRO A 560 20.20 22.01 9.71
C PRO A 560 20.88 23.40 9.67
N ASP A 561 21.30 23.94 10.82
CA ASP A 561 22.16 25.11 10.95
C ASP A 561 23.65 24.81 10.77
N LEU A 562 24.05 23.54 10.79
CA LEU A 562 25.44 23.12 10.55
C LEU A 562 25.60 22.64 9.10
N ALA A 563 26.78 22.85 8.52
CA ALA A 563 27.12 22.31 7.21
C ALA A 563 27.42 20.80 7.32
N THR A 564 26.42 19.96 7.06
CA THR A 564 26.53 18.50 7.16
C THR A 564 26.77 17.84 5.79
N GLY A 565 27.52 16.74 5.78
CA GLY A 565 27.70 15.87 4.60
C GLY A 565 26.68 14.73 4.51
N PHE A 566 25.68 14.71 5.41
CA PHE A 566 24.72 13.63 5.59
C PHE A 566 23.29 14.17 5.54
N ASP A 567 22.49 13.67 4.60
CA ASP A 567 21.07 14.05 4.47
C ASP A 567 20.21 13.21 5.44
N ASP A 568 19.83 13.84 6.56
CA ASP A 568 18.95 13.26 7.57
C ASP A 568 17.45 13.33 7.21
N GLY A 569 17.10 13.79 6.00
CA GLY A 569 15.73 14.01 5.55
C GLY A 569 15.06 15.27 6.12
N GLY A 570 15.83 16.16 6.76
CA GLY A 570 15.36 17.38 7.40
C GLY A 570 14.77 17.11 8.78
N LEU A 571 15.56 16.47 9.66
CA LEU A 571 15.25 16.38 11.10
C LEU A 571 15.71 17.64 11.82
N VAL A 572 15.16 17.86 13.02
CA VAL A 572 15.59 18.89 13.96
C VAL A 572 15.71 18.28 15.36
N ASP A 573 16.88 18.41 15.98
CA ASP A 573 17.17 17.89 17.32
C ASP A 573 16.67 18.84 18.41
N VAL A 574 15.73 18.36 19.23
CA VAL A 574 15.15 19.14 20.33
C VAL A 574 16.14 19.46 21.43
N ASN A 575 17.24 18.72 21.55
CA ASN A 575 18.28 18.96 22.57
C ASN A 575 19.32 20.00 22.11
N SER A 576 19.75 19.95 20.85
CA SER A 576 20.91 20.72 20.38
C SER A 576 20.58 21.85 19.41
N ALA A 577 19.43 21.83 18.71
CA ALA A 577 19.08 22.88 17.74
C ALA A 577 18.79 24.23 18.44
N PRO A 578 19.16 25.38 17.85
CA PRO A 578 18.87 26.70 18.41
C PRO A 578 17.38 27.08 18.24
N GLU A 579 16.92 28.03 19.07
CA GLU A 579 15.49 28.46 19.11
C GLU A 579 14.95 28.85 17.72
N HIS A 580 15.72 29.60 16.94
CA HIS A 580 15.31 30.03 15.61
C HIS A 580 15.15 28.88 14.60
N VAL A 581 15.92 27.78 14.75
CA VAL A 581 15.76 26.56 13.94
C VAL A 581 14.51 25.81 14.36
N LEU A 582 14.28 25.64 15.66
CA LEU A 582 13.06 25.00 16.17
C LEU A 582 11.79 25.75 15.72
N ALA A 583 11.84 27.08 15.65
CA ALA A 583 10.77 27.92 15.14
C ALA A 583 10.55 27.81 13.60
N THR A 584 11.42 27.14 12.84
CA THR A 584 11.17 26.85 11.41
C THR A 584 10.30 25.61 11.18
N LEU A 585 10.10 24.76 12.20
CA LEU A 585 9.29 23.56 12.08
C LEU A 585 7.81 23.91 11.82
N PRO A 586 7.17 23.32 10.79
CA PRO A 586 5.81 23.70 10.39
C PRO A 586 4.77 23.23 11.42
N GLY A 587 4.37 24.14 12.31
CA GLY A 587 3.46 23.85 13.43
C GLY A 587 4.01 24.29 14.79
N LEU A 588 5.30 24.62 14.87
CA LEU A 588 5.86 25.39 15.97
C LEU A 588 5.80 26.89 15.64
N ASP A 589 5.80 27.70 16.69
CA ASP A 589 6.07 29.13 16.64
C ASP A 589 7.25 29.45 17.57
N ALA A 590 7.64 30.73 17.64
CA ALA A 590 8.71 31.17 18.52
C ALA A 590 8.42 30.91 20.01
N HIS A 591 7.16 30.88 20.45
CA HIS A 591 6.81 30.60 21.83
C HIS A 591 7.04 29.12 22.17
N HIS A 592 6.57 28.21 21.32
CA HIS A 592 6.82 26.77 21.46
C HIS A 592 8.33 26.45 21.40
N ALA A 593 9.08 27.08 20.48
CA ALA A 593 10.53 26.93 20.42
C ALA A 593 11.22 27.38 21.71
N LYS A 594 10.83 28.54 22.25
CA LYS A 594 11.35 29.06 23.52
C LYS A 594 11.01 28.16 24.71
N LEU A 595 9.82 27.55 24.76
CA LEU A 595 9.43 26.58 25.79
C LEU A 595 10.34 25.34 25.77
N ILE A 596 10.67 24.80 24.58
CA ILE A 596 11.61 23.67 24.44
C ILE A 596 12.99 24.05 24.99
N VAL A 597 13.52 25.21 24.61
CA VAL A 597 14.85 25.67 25.05
C VAL A 597 14.89 25.92 26.56
N LEU A 598 13.88 26.59 27.12
CA LEU A 598 13.78 26.79 28.57
C LEU A 598 13.69 25.47 29.33
N ALA A 599 12.88 24.53 28.85
CA ALA A 599 12.67 23.25 29.52
C ALA A 599 13.93 22.37 29.52
N ARG A 600 14.67 22.29 28.40
CA ARG A 600 15.93 21.51 28.34
C ARG A 600 17.05 22.13 29.17
N THR A 601 17.05 23.46 29.36
CA THR A 601 18.00 24.15 30.24
C THR A 601 17.62 24.02 31.72
N ALA A 602 16.33 24.07 32.07
CA ALA A 602 15.85 24.00 33.46
C ALA A 602 15.74 22.57 34.02
N HIS A 603 15.45 21.59 33.17
CA HIS A 603 15.17 20.19 33.59
C HIS A 603 16.12 19.18 32.96
N GLY A 604 17.22 19.64 32.36
CA GLY A 604 18.15 18.81 31.61
C GLY A 604 17.56 18.28 30.29
N PRO A 605 18.36 17.51 29.52
CA PRO A 605 18.00 17.05 28.18
C PRO A 605 16.71 16.22 28.16
N LEU A 606 16.04 16.25 27.01
CA LEU A 606 14.89 15.42 26.68
C LEU A 606 15.41 14.04 26.25
N ALA A 607 14.89 12.97 26.86
CA ALA A 607 15.28 11.60 26.50
C ALA A 607 14.58 11.12 25.22
N SER A 608 13.41 11.69 24.93
CA SER A 608 12.61 11.43 23.73
C SER A 608 11.89 12.71 23.28
N VAL A 609 11.33 12.70 22.07
CA VAL A 609 10.41 13.77 21.63
C VAL A 609 9.11 13.76 22.44
N ASP A 610 8.69 12.59 22.93
CA ASP A 610 7.45 12.41 23.71
C ASP A 610 7.57 13.01 25.13
N ASP A 611 8.81 13.25 25.63
CA ASP A 611 9.08 14.03 26.85
C ASP A 611 8.45 15.44 26.78
N LEU A 612 8.29 16.03 25.59
CA LEU A 612 7.65 17.33 25.41
C LEU A 612 6.20 17.34 25.88
N VAL A 613 5.48 16.21 25.73
CA VAL A 613 4.12 16.03 26.26
C VAL A 613 4.18 15.60 27.72
N ALA A 614 5.05 14.64 28.06
CA ALA A 614 5.12 14.07 29.41
C ALA A 614 5.52 15.10 30.48
N ARG A 615 6.40 16.04 30.14
CA ARG A 615 6.82 17.17 31.00
C ARG A 615 5.92 18.41 30.85
N GLN A 616 4.78 18.30 30.14
CA GLN A 616 3.83 19.38 29.87
C GLN A 616 4.44 20.63 29.18
N ILE A 617 5.52 20.46 28.42
CA ILE A 617 6.22 21.56 27.73
C ILE A 617 5.39 22.02 26.52
N LEU A 618 4.76 21.08 25.80
CA LEU A 618 3.93 21.34 24.64
C LEU A 618 2.63 20.51 24.65
N PRO A 619 1.52 21.03 24.09
CA PRO A 619 0.30 20.25 23.90
C PRO A 619 0.53 19.04 22.98
N TYR A 620 -0.10 17.90 23.29
CA TYR A 620 -0.02 16.67 22.49
C TYR A 620 -0.27 16.90 20.99
N GLN A 621 -1.27 17.72 20.64
CA GLN A 621 -1.63 18.03 19.25
C GLN A 621 -0.48 18.74 18.49
N VAL A 622 0.30 19.58 19.17
CA VAL A 622 1.46 20.28 18.58
C VAL A 622 2.60 19.28 18.35
N VAL A 623 2.94 18.49 19.38
CA VAL A 623 4.00 17.48 19.28
C VAL A 623 3.68 16.44 18.21
N HIS A 624 2.45 15.91 18.18
CA HIS A 624 2.00 14.95 17.17
C HIS A 624 2.11 15.51 15.74
N ALA A 625 1.81 16.79 15.52
CA ALA A 625 1.89 17.41 14.20
C ALA A 625 3.33 17.54 13.66
N VAL A 626 4.34 17.59 14.53
CA VAL A 626 5.75 17.77 14.14
C VAL A 626 6.68 16.59 14.48
N ARG A 627 6.17 15.54 15.14
CA ARG A 627 6.93 14.36 15.59
C ARG A 627 7.80 13.77 14.48
N GLU A 628 7.28 13.74 13.25
CA GLU A 628 7.98 13.23 12.08
C GLU A 628 9.12 14.11 11.53
N MET A 629 9.38 15.26 12.13
CA MET A 629 10.51 16.16 11.82
C MET A 629 11.41 16.40 13.03
N MET A 630 11.06 15.83 14.19
CA MET A 630 11.85 15.96 15.42
C MET A 630 12.68 14.69 15.69
N ILE A 631 13.79 14.89 16.37
CA ILE A 631 14.60 13.86 17.02
C ILE A 631 15.05 14.39 18.38
N ALA A 632 15.36 13.50 19.34
CA ALA A 632 16.04 13.85 20.58
C ALA A 632 17.36 13.07 20.61
N VAL A 633 18.45 13.72 20.20
CA VAL A 633 19.77 13.11 20.25
C VAL A 633 20.29 13.18 21.69
N PRO A 634 20.74 12.09 22.32
CA PRO A 634 21.34 12.14 23.65
C PRO A 634 22.56 13.08 23.65
N PRO A 635 22.71 14.00 24.61
CA PRO A 635 23.91 14.81 24.71
C PRO A 635 25.11 13.93 25.08
N LEU A 636 26.27 14.28 24.53
CA LEU A 636 27.54 13.65 24.87
C LEU A 636 27.91 13.94 26.33
N ARG A 637 28.56 12.96 26.98
CA ARG A 637 29.19 13.20 28.29
C ARG A 637 30.54 13.88 28.07
N ASP A 638 31.03 14.65 29.04
CA ASP A 638 32.29 15.40 28.91
C ASP A 638 33.50 14.52 28.54
N THR A 639 33.49 13.23 28.91
CA THR A 639 34.49 12.23 28.53
C THR A 639 34.47 11.83 27.04
N GLU A 640 33.38 12.08 26.32
CA GLU A 640 33.21 11.71 24.89
C GLU A 640 33.52 12.88 23.94
N LEU A 641 33.73 14.09 24.47
CA LEU A 641 34.09 15.30 23.69
C LEU A 641 35.60 15.42 23.40
N VAL A 642 36.42 14.49 23.90
CA VAL A 642 37.89 14.51 23.82
C VAL A 642 38.44 13.50 22.79
N LEU A 643 37.57 12.72 22.14
CA LEU A 643 37.87 11.71 21.11
C LEU A 643 37.25 12.08 19.76
#